data_AF-A0A3L8BYR2-F1
#
_entry.id   AF-A0A3L8BYR2-F1
#
_cell.length_a   1.000
_cell.length_b   1.000
_cell.length_c   1.000
_cell.angle_alpha   90.00
_cell.angle_beta   90.00
_cell.angle_gamma   90.00
#
_symmetry.space_group_name_H-M   'P 1'
#
loop_
_entity.id
_entity.type
_entity.pdbx_description
1 polymer ?
#
loop_
_entity_poly.entity_id
_entity_poly.type
_entity_poly.pdbx_seq_one_letter_code
_entity_poly.pdbx_strand_id
1 'polypeptide(L)'
;MVAAGLLVSSVNLSAAGLSPASTCNPLAVETCGLPFPSDLFRNTVGRYNFADSILDRRTSGLVRTLLPAQAQFPAAFRPTRIFNDSTGFSALGPVLFELNDWPLSDIPKDGEGYLHVYNLATGERVPMVVSLSGAAQPERDLRESRPVIIGWPRTRFEFGEKYIAVLFKSALNDGFYSSSNVELFTASEGVQKALNRNAGWLLNYVYNTPLNAMDDLGIDRSDVLSFTWFTVRREAEVVEPIQQMVASALAYPNYLRNLKVSEPLGDPNFGLVTLKGDVSLVNFRSPDGGVYPPYESISDPSRRITDFVLTLPKWDKAEPVPISVWGHGLGNFKELTRSGFIMGDRLGMATIAIDHPNHGSRVTDFDSLKEPHIALAVTSPLTIMQLLGMFVQATVDHNVLISSASHILPQYLANWEHSDYPNLPALDGSRVMFDGMSLGAMLGVTIGATAPELQGAYLVNGAGSLMQVFSESTFWDDFTSNVIPQNMNGAEMLFVLAMMQHYVDIADGNNFAHWYRSPPAGRSPRPMGMHYSLGDGSMSNDATRASAELVDLPLLKEVIEPEANLRFGTDGLAGFENGYGLVQSGYGLEQAEEALNALKEFDIEDSLGLGDIAVLGGLAGIGTEIPDGVPFADYLSGLLGTNDANQIDAIVDAIYAGDAEDFLTHFNRGGVQAVQHAIEWRCELLGLDAARCANAKQLAVEDAENSGGLDDLIPGGTDTDDDITDLIEEGLSNVTVSEGSAGAVEWLLLAMLLIALGGHKQRGRLLPIRCRRTHDG
;
A
#
# COMPACT_ATOMS: atom_id res chain seq x y z
N MET A 1 -0.18 17.57 68.27
CA MET A 1 1.25 17.77 67.95
C MET A 1 1.58 16.86 66.80
N VAL A 2 1.94 17.45 65.67
CA VAL A 2 2.09 16.84 64.35
C VAL A 2 3.44 16.11 64.27
N ALA A 3 3.42 14.84 63.91
CA ALA A 3 4.60 14.12 63.42
C ALA A 3 4.35 13.80 61.94
N ALA A 4 4.90 14.63 61.05
CA ALA A 4 4.91 14.39 59.62
C ALA A 4 6.18 13.59 59.27
N GLY A 5 6.00 12.32 58.93
CA GLY A 5 7.04 11.51 58.29
C GLY A 5 7.09 11.86 56.80
N LEU A 6 8.25 12.33 56.35
CA LEU A 6 8.57 12.50 54.94
C LEU A 6 8.68 11.12 54.28
N LEU A 7 7.69 10.79 53.45
CA LEU A 7 7.82 9.76 52.42
C LEU A 7 8.77 10.28 51.35
N VAL A 8 9.97 9.69 51.29
CA VAL A 8 10.89 9.86 50.17
C VAL A 8 10.30 9.09 48.99
N SER A 9 9.74 9.81 48.02
CA SER A 9 9.42 9.25 46.71
C SER A 9 10.73 8.93 45.99
N SER A 10 10.94 7.66 45.71
CA SER A 10 12.00 7.19 44.82
C SER A 10 11.67 7.62 43.39
N VAL A 11 12.15 8.81 43.01
CA VAL A 11 12.22 9.23 41.61
C VAL A 11 13.29 8.34 40.96
N ASN A 12 12.88 7.41 40.11
CA ASN A 12 13.79 6.72 39.20
C ASN A 12 14.37 7.76 38.22
N LEU A 13 15.51 8.36 38.60
CA LEU A 13 16.38 9.05 37.66
C LEU A 13 16.98 8.01 36.73
N SER A 14 16.30 7.70 35.62
CA SER A 14 16.94 7.10 34.47
C SER A 14 18.08 8.03 34.05
N ALA A 15 19.34 7.57 34.14
CA ALA A 15 20.49 8.35 33.72
C ALA A 15 20.33 8.76 32.25
N ALA A 16 20.13 10.05 31.99
CA ALA A 16 20.05 10.57 30.63
C ALA A 16 21.42 10.39 29.97
N GLY A 17 21.53 9.45 29.03
CA GLY A 17 22.75 9.24 28.26
C GLY A 17 23.08 10.48 27.41
N LEU A 18 24.36 10.73 27.18
CA LEU A 18 24.81 11.70 26.18
C LEU A 18 24.38 11.24 24.78
N SER A 19 23.83 12.15 23.98
CA SER A 19 23.40 11.90 22.59
C SER A 19 24.30 12.65 21.61
N PRO A 20 24.86 11.99 20.58
CA PRO A 20 25.68 12.65 19.55
C PRO A 20 24.86 13.58 18.66
N ALA A 21 23.62 13.20 18.37
CA ALA A 21 22.65 13.99 17.62
C ALA A 21 21.25 13.88 18.26
N SER A 22 20.39 14.85 17.99
CA SER A 22 18.96 14.80 18.38
C SER A 22 18.06 15.57 17.42
N THR A 23 18.54 16.70 16.91
CA THR A 23 17.76 17.61 16.05
C THR A 23 18.22 17.67 14.60
N CYS A 24 19.40 17.13 14.29
CA CYS A 24 19.95 17.11 12.93
C CYS A 24 21.07 16.08 12.82
N ASN A 25 21.13 15.34 11.71
CA ASN A 25 22.26 14.47 11.39
C ASN A 25 23.47 15.35 10.99
N PRO A 26 24.65 15.21 11.64
CA PRO A 26 25.84 15.96 11.29
C PRO A 26 26.36 15.72 9.87
N LEU A 27 25.95 14.63 9.22
CA LEU A 27 26.34 14.29 7.85
C LEU A 27 25.34 14.81 6.79
N ALA A 28 24.25 15.45 7.23
CA ALA A 28 23.20 15.95 6.34
C ALA A 28 23.72 16.94 5.30
N VAL A 29 23.09 16.90 4.12
CA VAL A 29 23.26 17.93 3.08
C VAL A 29 22.37 19.11 3.44
N GLU A 30 21.04 18.94 3.41
CA GLU A 30 20.09 19.96 3.82
C GLU A 30 19.06 19.45 4.83
N THR A 31 18.53 18.26 4.58
CA THR A 31 17.47 17.65 5.37
C THR A 31 18.04 17.01 6.63
N CYS A 32 17.64 17.50 7.79
CA CYS A 32 18.20 17.08 9.07
C CYS A 32 17.95 15.62 9.45
N GLY A 33 16.96 14.97 8.83
CA GLY A 33 16.67 13.54 8.98
C GLY A 33 17.61 12.62 8.20
N LEU A 34 18.37 13.14 7.23
CA LEU A 34 19.20 12.36 6.31
C LEU A 34 20.71 12.56 6.55
N PRO A 35 21.58 11.58 6.26
CA PRO A 35 21.24 10.23 5.80
C PRO A 35 20.51 9.40 6.87
N PHE A 36 19.66 8.49 6.41
CA PHE A 36 18.83 7.62 7.24
C PHE A 36 18.97 6.16 6.77
N PRO A 37 18.77 5.16 7.65
CA PRO A 37 18.70 5.24 9.12
C PRO A 37 20.05 5.59 9.73
N SER A 38 20.08 6.04 11.00
CA SER A 38 21.35 6.43 11.63
C SER A 38 21.40 6.20 13.15
N ASP A 39 22.37 5.39 13.57
CA ASP A 39 22.71 5.18 14.99
C ASP A 39 23.40 6.40 15.63
N LEU A 40 23.64 7.48 14.89
CA LEU A 40 24.05 8.77 15.45
C LEU A 40 23.06 9.33 16.47
N PHE A 41 21.78 9.01 16.32
CA PHE A 41 20.73 9.42 17.24
C PHE A 41 20.61 8.51 18.46
N ARG A 42 21.41 7.43 18.53
CA ARG A 42 21.46 6.55 19.69
C ARG A 42 22.35 7.15 20.78
N ASN A 43 21.78 7.33 21.96
CA ASN A 43 22.50 7.82 23.12
C ASN A 43 23.39 6.73 23.74
N THR A 44 24.26 7.15 24.66
CA THR A 44 25.20 6.26 25.37
C THR A 44 24.56 5.17 26.23
N VAL A 45 23.26 5.25 26.53
CA VAL A 45 22.49 4.18 27.22
C VAL A 45 21.76 3.26 26.24
N GLY A 46 21.98 3.43 24.94
CA GLY A 46 21.49 2.55 23.89
C GLY A 46 20.08 2.87 23.37
N ARG A 47 19.49 4.00 23.75
CA ARG A 47 18.17 4.45 23.28
C ARG A 47 18.28 5.54 22.22
N TYR A 48 17.35 5.61 21.29
CA TYR A 48 17.29 6.73 20.36
C TYR A 48 16.79 8.01 21.05
N ASN A 49 17.24 9.15 20.53
CA ASN A 49 16.96 10.47 21.08
C ASN A 49 16.64 11.48 19.96
N PHE A 50 15.77 11.08 19.03
CA PHE A 50 15.20 11.99 18.05
C PHE A 50 14.35 13.06 18.77
N ALA A 51 14.44 14.30 18.29
CA ALA A 51 13.56 15.38 18.68
C ALA A 51 12.54 15.64 17.56
N ASP A 52 11.28 15.92 17.91
CA ASP A 52 10.22 16.17 16.92
C ASP A 52 10.54 17.35 15.99
N SER A 53 11.28 18.35 16.50
CA SER A 53 11.72 19.50 15.70
C SER A 53 12.65 19.18 14.53
N ILE A 54 13.12 17.93 14.40
CA ILE A 54 13.89 17.48 13.23
C ILE A 54 13.10 17.64 11.92
N LEU A 55 11.76 17.53 11.99
CA LEU A 55 10.86 17.73 10.85
C LEU A 55 10.76 19.19 10.39
N ASP A 56 11.23 20.14 11.22
CA ASP A 56 11.13 21.58 10.96
C ASP A 56 12.49 22.23 10.74
N ARG A 57 13.58 21.46 10.74
CA ARG A 57 14.95 21.98 10.73
C ARG A 57 15.69 21.61 9.45
N ARG A 58 16.45 22.57 8.93
CA ARG A 58 17.43 22.38 7.87
C ARG A 58 18.85 22.66 8.36
N THR A 59 19.87 22.14 7.69
CA THR A 59 21.29 22.35 8.05
C THR A 59 21.72 23.82 8.02
N SER A 60 21.05 24.64 7.21
CA SER A 60 21.23 26.10 7.16
C SER A 60 20.91 26.84 8.47
N GLY A 61 20.33 26.15 9.45
CA GLY A 61 19.84 26.73 10.70
C GLY A 61 18.45 27.34 10.59
N LEU A 62 17.85 27.32 9.39
CA LEU A 62 16.45 27.68 9.19
C LEU A 62 15.55 26.69 9.94
N VAL A 63 14.58 27.25 10.67
CA VAL A 63 13.52 26.50 11.35
C VAL A 63 12.19 26.94 10.78
N ARG A 64 11.38 25.98 10.33
CA ARG A 64 10.00 26.22 9.87
C ARG A 64 9.16 26.67 11.07
N THR A 65 8.85 27.97 11.14
CA THR A 65 8.06 28.56 12.23
C THR A 65 6.61 28.84 11.82
N LEU A 66 6.38 29.16 10.54
CA LEU A 66 5.04 29.31 9.97
C LEU A 66 4.57 27.92 9.48
N LEU A 67 3.45 27.44 10.03
CA LEU A 67 2.92 26.08 9.80
C LEU A 67 3.98 24.98 9.99
N PRO A 68 4.52 24.76 11.21
CA PRO A 68 5.47 23.68 11.46
C PRO A 68 4.93 22.33 10.98
N ALA A 69 5.74 21.55 10.27
CA ALA A 69 5.38 20.23 9.76
C ALA A 69 4.99 19.29 10.90
N GLN A 70 5.74 19.30 12.02
CA GLN A 70 5.43 18.46 13.18
C GLN A 70 4.03 18.73 13.79
N ALA A 71 3.48 19.92 13.58
CA ALA A 71 2.18 20.33 14.11
C ALA A 71 1.01 19.94 13.20
N GLN A 72 1.30 19.56 11.95
CA GLN A 72 0.31 19.09 10.97
C GLN A 72 0.06 17.58 11.09
N PHE A 73 0.95 16.84 11.74
CA PHE A 73 0.76 15.43 12.06
C PHE A 73 0.06 15.22 13.42
N PRO A 74 -0.67 14.10 13.59
CA PRO A 74 -1.10 13.61 14.90
C PRO A 74 0.06 13.52 15.88
N ALA A 75 -0.18 13.82 17.17
CA ALA A 75 0.87 13.82 18.19
C ALA A 75 1.56 12.45 18.38
N ALA A 76 0.87 11.37 17.99
CA ALA A 76 1.40 10.02 18.02
C ALA A 76 2.30 9.70 16.81
N PHE A 77 2.16 10.44 15.70
CA PHE A 77 3.01 10.31 14.53
C PHE A 77 4.12 11.36 14.57
N ARG A 78 5.10 11.15 15.45
CA ARG A 78 6.26 12.03 15.60
C ARG A 78 7.55 11.24 15.77
N PRO A 79 8.71 11.75 15.37
CA PRO A 79 9.99 11.03 15.49
C PRO A 79 10.26 10.50 16.91
N THR A 80 9.90 11.26 17.95
CA THR A 80 10.05 10.80 19.33
C THR A 80 9.18 9.61 19.68
N ARG A 81 8.01 9.47 19.05
CA ARG A 81 7.06 8.37 19.27
C ARG A 81 7.38 7.15 18.42
N ILE A 82 7.85 7.38 17.20
CA ILE A 82 8.17 6.31 16.26
C ILE A 82 9.50 5.63 16.61
N PHE A 83 10.56 6.38 16.95
CA PHE A 83 11.92 5.81 17.05
C PHE A 83 12.46 5.66 18.48
N ASN A 84 12.11 6.52 19.44
CA ASN A 84 12.90 6.62 20.68
C ASN A 84 12.80 5.40 21.61
N ASP A 85 11.71 4.66 21.54
CA ASP A 85 11.50 3.45 22.35
C ASP A 85 11.93 2.16 21.63
N SER A 86 12.42 2.28 20.39
CA SER A 86 12.84 1.14 19.58
C SER A 86 14.26 0.65 19.91
N THR A 87 14.50 -0.66 19.72
CA THR A 87 15.84 -1.26 19.83
C THR A 87 16.70 -1.11 18.57
N GLY A 88 16.15 -0.61 17.47
CA GLY A 88 16.82 -0.47 16.16
C GLY A 88 15.95 0.25 15.11
N PHE A 89 16.26 0.07 13.83
CA PHE A 89 15.45 0.54 12.71
C PHE A 89 14.71 -0.62 12.03
N SER A 90 13.81 -0.29 11.10
CA SER A 90 13.02 -1.30 10.38
C SER A 90 13.94 -2.24 9.59
N ALA A 91 13.61 -3.53 9.57
CA ALA A 91 14.29 -4.51 8.72
C ALA A 91 13.93 -4.35 7.23
N LEU A 92 12.81 -3.67 6.95
CA LEU A 92 12.29 -3.38 5.61
C LEU A 92 12.48 -1.91 5.23
N GLY A 93 13.05 -1.10 6.13
CA GLY A 93 13.19 0.34 5.94
C GLY A 93 14.23 0.70 4.87
N PRO A 94 14.07 1.84 4.19
CA PRO A 94 15.00 2.26 3.17
C PRO A 94 16.27 2.86 3.79
N VAL A 95 17.37 2.79 3.05
CA VAL A 95 18.54 3.65 3.22
C VAL A 95 18.38 4.87 2.32
N LEU A 96 18.61 6.06 2.85
CA LEU A 96 18.31 7.34 2.19
C LEU A 96 19.52 8.28 2.22
N PHE A 97 19.90 8.81 1.07
CA PHE A 97 20.95 9.82 0.92
C PHE A 97 20.49 10.98 0.04
N GLU A 98 20.42 12.19 0.59
CA GLU A 98 20.21 13.42 -0.17
C GLU A 98 21.50 13.79 -0.92
N LEU A 99 21.37 14.17 -2.19
CA LEU A 99 22.46 14.66 -3.03
C LEU A 99 22.47 16.20 -3.08
N ASN A 100 23.65 16.76 -3.38
CA ASN A 100 23.79 18.22 -3.56
C ASN A 100 23.20 18.72 -4.89
N ASP A 101 23.07 17.82 -5.88
CA ASP A 101 22.60 18.12 -7.23
C ASP A 101 22.04 16.85 -7.89
N TRP A 102 21.54 16.97 -9.11
CA TRP A 102 20.92 15.91 -9.90
C TRP A 102 21.97 15.12 -10.68
N PRO A 103 21.96 13.77 -10.60
CA PRO A 103 22.88 12.95 -11.38
C PRO A 103 22.55 13.04 -12.88
N LEU A 104 23.57 12.96 -13.74
CA LEU A 104 23.38 12.93 -15.21
C LEU A 104 23.15 11.53 -15.76
N SER A 105 23.51 10.51 -14.99
CA SER A 105 23.43 9.10 -15.36
C SER A 105 22.39 8.40 -14.50
N ASP A 106 21.66 7.48 -15.11
CA ASP A 106 20.77 6.58 -14.38
C ASP A 106 21.58 5.74 -13.40
N ILE A 107 20.95 5.45 -12.25
CA ILE A 107 21.53 4.62 -11.20
C ILE A 107 21.15 3.17 -11.51
N PRO A 108 22.12 2.25 -11.63
CA PRO A 108 21.83 0.82 -11.75
C PRO A 108 20.98 0.33 -10.59
N LYS A 109 20.00 -0.54 -10.89
CA LYS A 109 19.02 -1.03 -9.90
C LYS A 109 19.65 -1.78 -8.73
N ASP A 110 20.82 -2.38 -8.90
CA ASP A 110 21.59 -3.04 -7.84
C ASP A 110 22.53 -2.10 -7.05
N GLY A 111 22.53 -0.81 -7.42
CA GLY A 111 23.35 0.25 -6.84
C GLY A 111 24.82 0.16 -7.18
N GLU A 112 25.24 -0.66 -8.14
CA GLU A 112 26.66 -0.93 -8.38
C GLU A 112 27.45 0.32 -8.75
N GLY A 113 28.49 0.63 -7.97
CA GLY A 113 29.30 1.85 -8.10
C GLY A 113 28.72 3.09 -7.44
N TYR A 114 27.46 3.06 -6.96
CA TYR A 114 26.77 4.21 -6.37
C TYR A 114 26.52 4.03 -4.87
N LEU A 115 25.82 2.98 -4.47
CA LEU A 115 25.41 2.73 -3.09
C LEU A 115 25.63 1.26 -2.74
N HIS A 116 26.42 1.02 -1.71
CA HIS A 116 26.60 -0.32 -1.15
C HIS A 116 26.23 -0.36 0.33
N VAL A 117 25.64 -1.47 0.77
CA VAL A 117 25.31 -1.74 2.17
C VAL A 117 26.02 -3.02 2.60
N TYR A 118 26.66 -3.01 3.76
CA TYR A 118 27.44 -4.11 4.29
C TYR A 118 26.99 -4.47 5.70
N ASN A 119 26.90 -5.77 6.00
CA ASN A 119 26.77 -6.23 7.38
C ASN A 119 28.10 -5.97 8.12
N LEU A 120 28.04 -5.28 9.25
CA LEU A 120 29.22 -4.86 10.02
C LEU A 120 29.92 -6.02 10.76
N ALA A 121 29.23 -7.13 10.99
CA ALA A 121 29.79 -8.32 11.63
C ALA A 121 30.48 -9.24 10.62
N THR A 122 29.88 -9.46 9.44
CA THR A 122 30.40 -10.40 8.43
C THR A 122 31.22 -9.74 7.33
N GLY A 123 31.02 -8.44 7.08
CA GLY A 123 31.58 -7.73 5.93
C GLY A 123 30.89 -8.06 4.60
N GLU A 124 29.84 -8.88 4.61
CA GLU A 124 29.12 -9.24 3.39
C GLU A 124 28.25 -8.09 2.90
N ARG A 125 28.21 -7.92 1.57
CA ARG A 125 27.32 -6.96 0.93
C ARG A 125 25.88 -7.46 0.97
N VAL A 126 24.98 -6.59 1.38
CA VAL A 126 23.54 -6.82 1.33
C VAL A 126 23.03 -6.46 -0.07
N PRO A 127 22.29 -7.35 -0.75
CA PRO A 127 21.60 -7.01 -2.00
C PRO A 127 20.53 -5.93 -1.76
N MET A 128 20.57 -4.88 -2.57
CA MET A 128 19.66 -3.73 -2.48
C MET A 128 18.96 -3.51 -3.82
N VAL A 129 17.78 -2.90 -3.76
CA VAL A 129 17.12 -2.25 -4.90
C VAL A 129 17.33 -0.75 -4.73
N VAL A 130 18.12 -0.16 -5.62
CA VAL A 130 18.58 1.24 -5.53
C VAL A 130 18.04 2.03 -6.71
N SER A 131 17.56 3.23 -6.43
CA SER A 131 17.11 4.17 -7.45
C SER A 131 17.34 5.61 -7.00
N LEU A 132 17.25 6.52 -7.97
CA LEU A 132 16.93 7.91 -7.69
C LEU A 132 15.42 7.96 -7.39
N SER A 133 15.03 8.45 -6.22
CA SER A 133 13.65 8.33 -5.77
C SER A 133 12.69 9.21 -6.57
N GLY A 134 11.77 8.58 -7.30
CA GLY A 134 10.65 9.28 -7.96
C GLY A 134 9.74 9.98 -6.93
N ALA A 135 9.49 9.35 -5.78
CA ALA A 135 8.73 9.94 -4.69
C ALA A 135 9.30 11.30 -4.22
N ALA A 136 10.63 11.45 -4.10
CA ALA A 136 11.23 12.75 -3.76
C ALA A 136 11.21 13.79 -4.89
N GLN A 137 10.67 13.41 -6.05
CA GLN A 137 10.68 14.17 -7.30
C GLN A 137 9.30 14.11 -7.94
N PRO A 138 8.25 14.46 -7.17
CA PRO A 138 6.90 14.27 -7.65
C PRO A 138 6.68 15.11 -8.90
N GLU A 139 6.08 14.52 -9.92
CA GLU A 139 5.82 15.22 -11.19
C GLU A 139 4.59 16.12 -11.08
N ARG A 140 3.64 15.74 -10.21
CA ARG A 140 2.31 16.37 -10.08
C ARG A 140 2.03 17.02 -8.74
N ASP A 141 3.00 16.96 -7.81
CA ASP A 141 2.92 17.61 -6.52
C ASP A 141 3.71 18.94 -6.54
N LEU A 142 3.21 19.97 -5.83
CA LEU A 142 3.82 21.30 -5.79
C LEU A 142 5.03 21.40 -4.83
N ARG A 143 5.35 20.32 -4.09
CA ARG A 143 6.48 20.26 -3.16
C ARG A 143 7.81 20.47 -3.88
N GLU A 144 8.75 21.03 -3.14
CA GLU A 144 10.14 21.21 -3.60
C GLU A 144 10.79 19.83 -3.83
N SER A 145 11.06 19.48 -5.10
CA SER A 145 11.75 18.25 -5.47
C SER A 145 13.19 18.22 -4.94
N ARG A 146 13.67 17.03 -4.57
CA ARG A 146 15.04 16.82 -4.09
C ARG A 146 15.67 15.56 -4.69
N PRO A 147 16.95 15.61 -5.10
CA PRO A 147 17.65 14.41 -5.55
C PRO A 147 18.02 13.55 -4.34
N VAL A 148 17.31 12.42 -4.17
CA VAL A 148 17.57 11.47 -3.09
C VAL A 148 17.78 10.09 -3.67
N ILE A 149 18.91 9.47 -3.33
CA ILE A 149 19.14 8.05 -3.58
C ILE A 149 18.44 7.27 -2.48
N ILE A 150 17.52 6.40 -2.88
CA ILE A 150 16.80 5.47 -2.02
C ILE A 150 17.29 4.04 -2.31
N GLY A 151 17.53 3.27 -1.26
CA GLY A 151 17.90 1.87 -1.34
C GLY A 151 17.04 1.02 -0.42
N TRP A 152 16.20 0.16 -0.98
CA TRP A 152 15.42 -0.85 -0.25
C TRP A 152 16.22 -2.15 -0.16
N PRO A 153 16.21 -2.88 0.97
CA PRO A 153 16.77 -4.23 0.99
C PRO A 153 16.00 -5.10 0.00
N ARG A 154 16.68 -5.90 -0.84
CA ARG A 154 16.00 -6.76 -1.83
C ARG A 154 15.03 -7.75 -1.17
N THR A 155 15.29 -8.12 0.07
CA THR A 155 14.41 -8.98 0.90
C THR A 155 14.09 -8.29 2.21
N ARG A 156 15.00 -8.38 3.18
CA ARG A 156 15.01 -7.63 4.43
C ARG A 156 16.42 -7.64 5.02
N PHE A 157 16.72 -6.68 5.88
CA PHE A 157 17.87 -6.80 6.76
C PHE A 157 17.62 -7.83 7.86
N GLU A 158 18.68 -8.48 8.33
CA GLU A 158 18.60 -9.42 9.44
C GLU A 158 18.31 -8.68 10.75
N PHE A 159 17.41 -9.26 11.56
CA PHE A 159 17.01 -8.66 12.82
C PHE A 159 18.16 -8.61 13.83
N GLY A 160 18.29 -7.48 14.54
CA GLY A 160 19.32 -7.28 15.57
C GLY A 160 20.74 -7.04 15.04
N GLU A 161 20.96 -7.21 13.73
CA GLU A 161 22.25 -7.00 13.08
C GLU A 161 22.54 -5.52 12.86
N LYS A 162 23.80 -5.22 12.52
CA LYS A 162 24.27 -3.86 12.26
C LYS A 162 24.82 -3.74 10.86
N TYR A 163 24.55 -2.61 10.23
CA TYR A 163 24.89 -2.36 8.84
C TYR A 163 25.56 -1.01 8.69
N ILE A 164 26.39 -0.89 7.65
CA ILE A 164 26.89 0.38 7.14
C ILE A 164 26.49 0.52 5.69
N ALA A 165 25.93 1.66 5.34
CA ALA A 165 25.65 2.07 3.99
C ALA A 165 26.62 3.16 3.57
N VAL A 166 27.21 3.03 2.38
CA VAL A 166 28.23 3.93 1.84
C VAL A 166 27.80 4.37 0.45
N LEU A 167 27.73 5.68 0.26
CA LEU A 167 27.47 6.32 -1.02
C LEU A 167 28.78 6.81 -1.62
N PHE A 168 29.04 6.45 -2.87
CA PHE A 168 30.27 6.77 -3.59
C PHE A 168 30.10 7.98 -4.51
N LYS A 169 31.15 8.77 -4.68
CA LYS A 169 31.11 9.99 -5.50
C LYS A 169 31.65 9.79 -6.93
N SER A 170 32.51 8.80 -7.16
CA SER A 170 33.17 8.57 -8.45
C SER A 170 32.18 8.37 -9.59
N ALA A 171 31.25 7.44 -9.44
CA ALA A 171 30.23 7.15 -10.44
C ALA A 171 29.27 8.34 -10.67
N LEU A 172 28.90 9.08 -9.61
CA LEU A 172 28.04 10.26 -9.71
C LEU A 172 28.70 11.43 -10.46
N ASN A 173 30.03 11.57 -10.35
CA ASN A 173 30.77 12.59 -11.08
C ASN A 173 31.25 12.12 -12.47
N ASP A 174 31.02 10.85 -12.83
CA ASP A 174 31.37 10.35 -14.17
C ASP A 174 30.59 11.14 -15.24
N GLY A 175 31.25 11.52 -16.32
CA GLY A 175 30.69 12.41 -17.35
C GLY A 175 30.82 13.92 -17.12
N PHE A 176 30.93 14.41 -15.87
CA PHE A 176 31.19 15.84 -15.60
C PHE A 176 32.64 16.26 -15.87
N TYR A 177 33.59 15.30 -15.83
CA TYR A 177 35.02 15.55 -15.94
C TYR A 177 35.53 15.92 -17.36
N SER A 178 34.66 16.06 -18.36
CA SER A 178 35.13 16.27 -19.75
C SER A 178 35.64 17.67 -20.08
N SER A 179 35.44 18.71 -19.23
CA SER A 179 35.96 20.06 -19.55
C SER A 179 36.25 21.06 -18.42
N SER A 180 35.90 20.82 -17.14
CA SER A 180 35.89 21.92 -16.13
C SER A 180 36.64 21.69 -14.81
N ASN A 181 37.20 20.50 -14.49
CA ASN A 181 37.78 20.20 -13.17
C ASN A 181 36.83 20.49 -11.97
N VAL A 182 35.52 20.60 -12.19
CA VAL A 182 34.53 20.82 -11.13
C VAL A 182 33.97 19.48 -10.69
N GLU A 183 34.21 19.07 -9.44
CA GLU A 183 33.46 17.98 -8.79
C GLU A 183 32.09 18.52 -8.38
N LEU A 184 31.01 18.00 -8.96
CA LEU A 184 29.65 18.41 -8.61
C LEU A 184 29.21 17.78 -7.29
N PHE A 185 29.47 16.47 -7.16
CA PHE A 185 29.15 15.69 -5.97
C PHE A 185 30.36 15.65 -5.05
N THR A 186 30.32 16.50 -4.02
CA THR A 186 31.36 16.59 -2.99
C THR A 186 30.78 16.28 -1.62
N ALA A 187 31.57 15.57 -0.80
CA ALA A 187 31.19 15.23 0.56
C ALA A 187 30.90 16.50 1.39
N SER A 188 29.83 16.48 2.17
CA SER A 188 29.48 17.59 3.07
C SER A 188 30.60 17.86 4.08
N GLU A 189 30.65 19.07 4.66
CA GLU A 189 31.66 19.41 5.67
C GLU A 189 31.64 18.41 6.85
N GLY A 190 30.46 17.94 7.23
CA GLY A 190 30.28 16.92 8.25
C GLY A 190 30.91 15.58 7.89
N VAL A 191 30.68 15.10 6.66
CA VAL A 191 31.30 13.87 6.14
C VAL A 191 32.81 14.00 6.09
N GLN A 192 33.33 15.11 5.56
CA GLN A 192 34.77 15.36 5.51
C GLN A 192 35.41 15.35 6.91
N LYS A 193 34.76 15.99 7.89
CA LYS A 193 35.22 15.96 9.30
C LYS A 193 35.18 14.56 9.89
N ALA A 194 34.14 13.77 9.60
CA ALA A 194 34.03 12.40 10.08
C ALA A 194 35.13 11.50 9.48
N LEU A 195 35.29 11.50 8.15
CA LEU A 195 36.29 10.69 7.44
C LEU A 195 37.73 11.03 7.86
N ASN A 196 38.00 12.30 8.13
CA ASN A 196 39.30 12.80 8.64
C ASN A 196 39.47 12.64 10.17
N ARG A 197 38.50 12.05 10.88
CA ARG A 197 38.49 11.89 12.35
C ARG A 197 38.71 13.22 13.09
N ASN A 198 38.08 14.28 12.60
CA ASN A 198 38.18 15.66 13.12
C ASN A 198 36.79 16.27 13.44
N ALA A 199 35.81 15.45 13.80
CA ALA A 199 34.44 15.88 14.13
C ALA A 199 34.25 16.27 15.61
N GLY A 200 35.34 16.36 16.39
CA GLY A 200 35.30 16.53 17.84
C GLY A 200 35.19 15.19 18.59
N TRP A 201 35.48 15.20 19.89
CA TRP A 201 35.73 13.97 20.66
C TRP A 201 34.55 12.98 20.66
N LEU A 202 33.32 13.46 20.87
CA LEU A 202 32.14 12.60 20.97
C LEU A 202 31.79 11.98 19.61
N LEU A 203 31.76 12.78 18.56
CA LEU A 203 31.47 12.30 17.21
C LEU A 203 32.57 11.37 16.70
N ASN A 204 33.85 11.70 16.92
CA ASN A 204 34.97 10.81 16.57
C ASN A 204 34.89 9.46 17.29
N TYR A 205 34.47 9.44 18.56
CA TYR A 205 34.26 8.20 19.30
C TYR A 205 33.17 7.34 18.66
N VAL A 206 32.05 7.97 18.28
CA VAL A 206 30.88 7.28 17.71
C VAL A 206 31.13 6.81 16.27
N TYR A 207 31.84 7.61 15.45
CA TYR A 207 32.24 7.23 14.09
C TYR A 207 33.36 6.18 14.06
N ASN A 208 34.03 5.86 15.17
CA ASN A 208 35.19 4.97 15.14
C ASN A 208 34.84 3.58 14.57
N THR A 209 33.72 3.01 14.99
CA THR A 209 33.27 1.69 14.51
C THR A 209 32.98 1.67 13.01
N PRO A 210 32.10 2.52 12.44
CA PRO A 210 31.84 2.50 11.00
C PRO A 210 33.08 2.88 10.17
N LEU A 211 33.94 3.79 10.65
CA LEU A 211 35.17 4.17 9.95
C LEU A 211 36.21 3.04 9.90
N ASN A 212 36.30 2.21 10.95
CA ASN A 212 37.17 1.04 10.96
C ASN A 212 36.62 -0.05 10.03
N ALA A 213 35.30 -0.26 10.04
CA ALA A 213 34.67 -1.22 9.14
C ALA A 213 34.89 -0.85 7.66
N MET A 214 34.83 0.43 7.30
CA MET A 214 35.19 0.86 5.94
C MET A 214 36.65 0.55 5.60
N ASP A 215 37.58 0.73 6.54
CA ASP A 215 39.00 0.40 6.31
C ASP A 215 39.17 -1.11 6.11
N ASP A 216 38.51 -1.93 6.92
CA ASP A 216 38.56 -3.39 6.85
C ASP A 216 37.94 -3.95 5.55
N LEU A 217 36.90 -3.27 5.03
CA LEU A 217 36.28 -3.55 3.73
C LEU A 217 37.12 -3.05 2.54
N GLY A 218 38.20 -2.31 2.77
CA GLY A 218 39.03 -1.73 1.71
C GLY A 218 38.36 -0.58 0.95
N ILE A 219 37.37 0.08 1.55
CA ILE A 219 36.66 1.22 0.96
C ILE A 219 37.60 2.44 0.95
N ASP A 220 37.81 3.02 -0.23
CA ASP A 220 38.58 4.26 -0.37
C ASP A 220 37.78 5.44 0.18
N ARG A 221 38.22 5.96 1.34
CA ARG A 221 37.61 7.12 1.99
C ARG A 221 37.57 8.36 1.10
N SER A 222 38.48 8.48 0.14
CA SER A 222 38.49 9.63 -0.77
C SER A 222 37.34 9.61 -1.77
N ASP A 223 36.74 8.44 -2.00
CA ASP A 223 35.59 8.23 -2.88
C ASP A 223 34.24 8.24 -2.15
N VAL A 224 34.23 8.34 -0.81
CA VAL A 224 33.00 8.39 -0.04
C VAL A 224 32.34 9.77 -0.17
N LEU A 225 31.13 9.80 -0.73
CA LEU A 225 30.27 10.99 -0.77
C LEU A 225 29.56 11.20 0.57
N SER A 226 28.97 10.13 1.09
CA SER A 226 28.27 10.09 2.38
C SER A 226 28.20 8.66 2.89
N PHE A 227 27.89 8.48 4.18
CA PHE A 227 27.67 7.16 4.77
C PHE A 227 26.72 7.25 5.95
N THR A 228 26.13 6.13 6.32
CA THR A 228 25.41 5.97 7.58
C THR A 228 25.56 4.55 8.10
N TRP A 229 25.34 4.32 9.39
CA TRP A 229 25.28 2.99 9.97
C TRP A 229 24.11 2.91 10.94
N PHE A 230 23.60 1.70 11.12
CA PHE A 230 22.37 1.48 11.84
C PHE A 230 22.30 0.07 12.41
N THR A 231 21.55 -0.06 13.49
CA THR A 231 21.17 -1.34 14.09
C THR A 231 19.73 -1.64 13.69
N VAL A 232 19.44 -2.86 13.22
CA VAL A 232 18.07 -3.31 12.92
C VAL A 232 17.40 -3.77 14.21
N ARG A 233 16.08 -3.54 14.32
CA ARG A 233 15.30 -3.96 15.49
C ARG A 233 15.44 -5.46 15.77
N ARG A 234 15.27 -5.84 17.03
CA ARG A 234 15.11 -7.25 17.42
C ARG A 234 13.79 -7.78 16.85
N GLU A 235 13.81 -9.01 16.35
CA GLU A 235 12.65 -9.66 15.76
C GLU A 235 11.43 -9.63 16.69
N ALA A 236 11.63 -9.98 17.96
CA ALA A 236 10.58 -9.98 18.98
C ALA A 236 9.83 -8.64 19.11
N GLU A 237 10.53 -7.50 18.93
CA GLU A 237 9.89 -6.18 18.98
C GLU A 237 8.92 -5.96 17.82
N VAL A 238 9.19 -6.61 16.68
CA VAL A 238 8.41 -6.47 15.44
C VAL A 238 7.29 -7.52 15.39
N VAL A 239 7.59 -8.78 15.69
CA VAL A 239 6.69 -9.89 15.39
C VAL A 239 5.76 -10.28 16.54
N GLU A 240 6.16 -10.05 17.80
CA GLU A 240 5.33 -10.40 18.96
C GLU A 240 4.06 -9.54 19.11
N PRO A 241 4.05 -8.22 18.82
CA PRO A 241 2.85 -7.39 18.98
C PRO A 241 1.61 -7.95 18.26
N ILE A 242 1.73 -8.30 16.97
CA ILE A 242 0.60 -8.82 16.22
C ILE A 242 0.19 -10.21 16.72
N GLN A 243 1.13 -11.06 17.12
CA GLN A 243 0.82 -12.36 17.72
C GLN A 243 0.02 -12.20 19.01
N GLN A 244 0.40 -11.26 19.87
CA GLN A 244 -0.29 -10.97 21.12
C GLN A 244 -1.68 -10.39 20.90
N MET A 245 -1.83 -9.46 19.95
CA MET A 245 -3.14 -8.91 19.58
C MET A 245 -4.06 -9.99 19.00
N VAL A 246 -3.57 -10.82 18.07
CA VAL A 246 -4.31 -11.96 17.51
C VAL A 246 -4.71 -12.93 18.62
N ALA A 247 -3.78 -13.36 19.47
CA ALA A 247 -4.09 -14.28 20.57
C ALA A 247 -5.13 -13.70 21.54
N SER A 248 -5.02 -12.40 21.84
CA SER A 248 -5.99 -11.70 22.70
C SER A 248 -7.36 -11.60 22.04
N ALA A 249 -7.41 -11.33 20.73
CA ALA A 249 -8.65 -11.24 19.96
C ALA A 249 -9.36 -12.59 19.83
N LEU A 250 -8.60 -13.67 19.58
CA LEU A 250 -9.13 -15.03 19.49
C LEU A 250 -9.62 -15.58 20.84
N ALA A 251 -9.03 -15.14 21.95
CA ALA A 251 -9.50 -15.50 23.30
C ALA A 251 -10.73 -14.68 23.73
N TYR A 252 -11.05 -13.61 23.02
CA TYR A 252 -12.15 -12.73 23.34
C TYR A 252 -13.47 -13.31 22.82
N PRO A 253 -14.60 -13.21 23.55
CA PRO A 253 -15.87 -13.77 23.08
C PRO A 253 -16.31 -13.16 21.74
N ASN A 254 -16.28 -14.00 20.69
CA ASN A 254 -16.77 -13.73 19.36
C ASN A 254 -18.08 -14.47 19.08
N TYR A 255 -18.87 -13.93 18.16
CA TYR A 255 -20.18 -14.42 17.76
C TYR A 255 -20.52 -13.95 16.35
N LEU A 256 -21.37 -14.74 15.68
CA LEU A 256 -22.07 -14.39 14.45
C LEU A 256 -23.56 -14.22 14.75
N ARG A 257 -24.22 -13.26 14.10
CA ARG A 257 -25.68 -13.04 14.27
C ARG A 257 -26.32 -12.42 13.03
N ASN A 258 -27.65 -12.26 13.08
CA ASN A 258 -28.43 -11.48 12.11
C ASN A 258 -28.27 -11.93 10.65
N LEU A 259 -28.21 -13.24 10.42
CA LEU A 259 -28.04 -13.80 9.07
C LEU A 259 -29.31 -13.59 8.25
N LYS A 260 -29.17 -12.96 7.08
CA LYS A 260 -30.25 -12.66 6.14
C LYS A 260 -29.80 -12.92 4.71
N VAL A 261 -30.75 -13.24 3.84
CA VAL A 261 -30.51 -13.30 2.39
C VAL A 261 -30.20 -11.89 1.88
N SER A 262 -29.28 -11.80 0.92
CA SER A 262 -28.84 -10.57 0.25
C SER A 262 -28.77 -10.81 -1.26
N GLU A 263 -28.57 -9.71 -2.00
CA GLU A 263 -28.36 -9.77 -3.44
C GLU A 263 -27.23 -10.74 -3.83
N PRO A 264 -27.39 -11.50 -4.93
CA PRO A 264 -26.39 -12.45 -5.39
C PRO A 264 -25.06 -11.76 -5.79
N LEU A 265 -23.95 -12.18 -5.15
CA LEU A 265 -22.60 -11.72 -5.49
C LEU A 265 -21.79 -12.73 -6.30
N GLY A 266 -22.18 -13.99 -6.27
CA GLY A 266 -21.45 -15.09 -6.92
C GLY A 266 -21.84 -15.31 -8.38
N ASP A 267 -21.51 -16.49 -8.90
CA ASP A 267 -21.85 -16.87 -10.28
C ASP A 267 -23.32 -17.33 -10.35
N PRO A 268 -24.17 -16.80 -11.25
CA PRO A 268 -25.60 -17.15 -11.29
C PRO A 268 -25.86 -18.65 -11.59
N ASN A 269 -24.96 -19.31 -12.31
CA ASN A 269 -25.08 -20.72 -12.66
C ASN A 269 -24.62 -21.63 -11.53
N PHE A 270 -23.65 -21.20 -10.71
CA PHE A 270 -23.02 -22.04 -9.68
C PHE A 270 -23.34 -21.63 -8.24
N GLY A 271 -23.77 -20.40 -7.98
CA GLY A 271 -24.13 -19.88 -6.67
C GLY A 271 -25.54 -20.31 -6.23
N LEU A 272 -25.69 -20.65 -4.96
CA LEU A 272 -26.97 -20.99 -4.33
C LEU A 272 -27.63 -19.77 -3.71
N VAL A 273 -26.91 -19.08 -2.82
CA VAL A 273 -27.43 -17.94 -2.06
C VAL A 273 -26.27 -17.06 -1.58
N THR A 274 -26.51 -15.76 -1.52
CA THR A 274 -25.65 -14.81 -0.81
C THR A 274 -26.33 -14.40 0.50
N LEU A 275 -25.58 -14.44 1.58
CA LEU A 275 -26.03 -14.09 2.92
C LEU A 275 -25.22 -12.90 3.45
N LYS A 276 -25.89 -12.04 4.22
CA LYS A 276 -25.28 -10.98 5.03
C LYS A 276 -25.51 -11.28 6.50
N GLY A 277 -24.54 -10.97 7.35
CA GLY A 277 -24.67 -11.11 8.80
C GLY A 277 -23.68 -10.22 9.54
N ASP A 278 -23.71 -10.26 10.87
CA ASP A 278 -22.77 -9.53 11.72
C ASP A 278 -21.73 -10.49 12.31
N VAL A 279 -20.48 -10.06 12.37
CA VAL A 279 -19.41 -10.69 13.16
C VAL A 279 -18.90 -9.71 14.23
N SER A 280 -18.62 -10.25 15.42
CA SER A 280 -17.96 -9.46 16.46
C SER A 280 -16.45 -9.58 16.39
N LEU A 281 -15.80 -8.41 16.49
CA LEU A 281 -14.36 -8.19 16.40
C LEU A 281 -13.84 -7.54 17.69
N VAL A 282 -12.52 -7.33 17.75
CA VAL A 282 -11.84 -6.68 18.86
C VAL A 282 -11.04 -5.49 18.35
N ASN A 283 -11.36 -4.31 18.87
CA ASN A 283 -10.71 -3.07 18.47
C ASN A 283 -9.41 -2.84 19.25
N PHE A 284 -8.34 -2.51 18.55
CA PHE A 284 -7.06 -2.04 19.10
C PHE A 284 -6.75 -0.61 18.66
N ARG A 285 -7.56 -0.02 17.77
CA ARG A 285 -7.37 1.34 17.27
C ARG A 285 -7.82 2.36 18.30
N SER A 286 -6.94 3.32 18.53
CA SER A 286 -7.19 4.55 19.27
C SER A 286 -8.15 5.47 18.49
N PRO A 287 -8.62 6.59 19.09
CA PRO A 287 -9.50 7.53 18.39
C PRO A 287 -8.92 8.14 17.12
N ASP A 288 -7.59 8.35 17.08
CA ASP A 288 -6.86 8.81 15.88
C ASP A 288 -6.60 7.69 14.86
N GLY A 289 -7.17 6.49 15.07
CA GLY A 289 -7.02 5.35 14.19
C GLY A 289 -5.74 4.53 14.39
N GLY A 290 -4.78 5.01 15.18
CA GLY A 290 -3.51 4.33 15.43
C GLY A 290 -3.60 3.17 16.42
N VAL A 291 -2.62 2.28 16.38
CA VAL A 291 -2.45 1.12 17.26
C VAL A 291 -1.08 1.25 17.94
N TYR A 292 -1.06 1.28 19.27
CA TYR A 292 0.12 1.66 20.05
C TYR A 292 0.41 0.69 21.19
N PRO A 293 1.68 0.58 21.65
CA PRO A 293 2.00 -0.06 22.92
C PRO A 293 1.13 0.49 24.06
N PRO A 294 0.67 -0.34 25.02
CA PRO A 294 1.02 -1.76 25.22
C PRO A 294 0.23 -2.76 24.35
N TYR A 295 -0.40 -2.32 23.24
CA TYR A 295 -1.16 -3.16 22.30
C TYR A 295 -2.35 -3.88 22.95
N GLU A 296 -2.99 -3.20 23.91
CA GLU A 296 -4.19 -3.69 24.59
C GLU A 296 -5.45 -3.35 23.79
N SER A 297 -6.46 -4.22 23.87
CA SER A 297 -7.76 -3.97 23.23
C SER A 297 -8.45 -2.76 23.86
N ILE A 298 -9.04 -1.91 23.02
CA ILE A 298 -9.78 -0.71 23.40
C ILE A 298 -11.28 -0.99 23.24
N SER A 299 -12.02 -0.85 24.33
CA SER A 299 -13.47 -1.01 24.33
C SER A 299 -14.13 0.10 23.49
N ASP A 300 -14.59 -0.24 22.29
CA ASP A 300 -15.38 0.63 21.44
C ASP A 300 -16.58 -0.14 20.86
N PRO A 301 -17.80 0.07 21.37
CA PRO A 301 -18.98 -0.64 20.88
C PRO A 301 -19.28 -0.41 19.39
N SER A 302 -18.90 0.73 18.80
CA SER A 302 -19.17 0.98 17.38
C SER A 302 -18.23 0.18 16.47
N ARG A 303 -17.03 -0.15 16.95
CA ARG A 303 -16.02 -0.94 16.22
C ARG A 303 -16.06 -2.43 16.54
N ARG A 304 -16.90 -2.83 17.50
CA ARG A 304 -17.02 -4.22 17.94
C ARG A 304 -17.74 -5.09 16.93
N ILE A 305 -18.60 -4.52 16.09
CA ILE A 305 -19.48 -5.29 15.21
C ILE A 305 -19.24 -4.79 13.79
N THR A 306 -18.94 -5.71 12.88
CA THR A 306 -18.89 -5.43 11.44
C THR A 306 -19.81 -6.39 10.72
N ASP A 307 -20.32 -5.98 9.57
CA ASP A 307 -21.04 -6.89 8.69
C ASP A 307 -20.05 -7.79 7.92
N PHE A 308 -20.54 -8.96 7.52
CA PHE A 308 -19.87 -9.85 6.59
C PHE A 308 -20.83 -10.25 5.47
N VAL A 309 -20.27 -10.59 4.32
CA VAL A 309 -20.97 -11.27 3.23
C VAL A 309 -20.47 -12.70 3.11
N LEU A 310 -21.37 -13.63 2.78
CA LEU A 310 -21.08 -15.05 2.59
C LEU A 310 -21.81 -15.56 1.35
N THR A 311 -21.08 -16.07 0.36
CA THR A 311 -21.68 -16.83 -0.75
C THR A 311 -21.60 -18.32 -0.47
N LEU A 312 -22.67 -19.03 -0.84
CA LEU A 312 -22.74 -20.49 -0.76
C LEU A 312 -22.94 -21.05 -2.17
N PRO A 313 -22.17 -22.08 -2.56
CA PRO A 313 -22.31 -22.71 -3.86
C PRO A 313 -23.53 -23.63 -3.92
N LYS A 314 -24.07 -23.86 -5.11
CA LYS A 314 -24.94 -25.00 -5.39
C LYS A 314 -24.14 -26.28 -5.13
N TRP A 315 -24.69 -27.15 -4.29
CA TRP A 315 -24.01 -28.34 -3.83
C TRP A 315 -24.97 -29.52 -3.75
N ASP A 316 -24.64 -30.59 -4.47
CA ASP A 316 -25.44 -31.80 -4.63
C ASP A 316 -24.81 -33.02 -3.95
N LYS A 317 -23.70 -32.82 -3.24
CA LYS A 317 -22.96 -33.87 -2.55
C LYS A 317 -23.17 -33.82 -1.04
N ALA A 318 -22.94 -34.96 -0.39
CA ALA A 318 -23.02 -35.08 1.07
C ALA A 318 -21.79 -34.53 1.81
N GLU A 319 -20.65 -34.39 1.12
CA GLU A 319 -19.42 -33.87 1.71
C GLU A 319 -19.54 -32.37 1.99
N PRO A 320 -19.07 -31.84 3.13
CA PRO A 320 -19.12 -30.41 3.40
C PRO A 320 -18.22 -29.60 2.44
N VAL A 321 -18.56 -28.35 2.16
CA VAL A 321 -17.79 -27.45 1.28
C VAL A 321 -16.71 -26.71 2.05
N PRO A 322 -15.50 -26.52 1.49
CA PRO A 322 -14.45 -25.73 2.12
C PRO A 322 -14.76 -24.22 2.05
N ILE A 323 -13.99 -23.43 2.79
CA ILE A 323 -14.23 -22.00 2.97
C ILE A 323 -13.02 -21.18 2.48
N SER A 324 -13.26 -20.19 1.63
CA SER A 324 -12.32 -19.10 1.35
C SER A 324 -12.70 -17.86 2.16
N VAL A 325 -11.71 -17.27 2.83
CA VAL A 325 -11.82 -15.94 3.43
C VAL A 325 -11.18 -14.94 2.48
N TRP A 326 -11.96 -13.99 1.99
CA TRP A 326 -11.55 -13.04 0.95
C TRP A 326 -11.18 -11.66 1.51
N GLY A 327 -10.02 -11.14 1.10
CA GLY A 327 -9.59 -9.76 1.34
C GLY A 327 -9.60 -8.92 0.07
N HIS A 328 -10.33 -7.79 0.08
CA HIS A 328 -10.49 -6.87 -1.06
C HIS A 328 -9.33 -5.84 -1.19
N GLY A 329 -9.27 -5.14 -2.33
CA GLY A 329 -8.27 -4.10 -2.63
C GLY A 329 -8.55 -2.72 -1.99
N LEU A 330 -7.58 -1.79 -2.09
CA LEU A 330 -7.58 -0.47 -1.40
C LEU A 330 -8.71 0.47 -1.85
N GLY A 331 -9.15 0.41 -3.10
CA GLY A 331 -10.24 1.25 -3.62
C GLY A 331 -11.62 0.61 -3.55
N ASN A 332 -11.76 -0.52 -2.86
CA ASN A 332 -12.89 -1.43 -3.03
C ASN A 332 -13.55 -1.77 -1.68
N PHE A 333 -14.63 -2.56 -1.72
CA PHE A 333 -15.31 -3.07 -0.54
C PHE A 333 -15.81 -4.48 -0.80
N LYS A 334 -16.23 -5.19 0.26
CA LYS A 334 -16.52 -6.63 0.20
C LYS A 334 -17.61 -7.02 -0.81
N GLU A 335 -18.52 -6.13 -1.19
CA GLU A 335 -19.54 -6.39 -2.22
C GLU A 335 -19.12 -6.06 -3.65
N LEU A 336 -18.16 -5.16 -3.87
CA LEU A 336 -17.89 -4.60 -5.20
C LEU A 336 -16.99 -5.51 -6.05
N THR A 337 -15.97 -6.16 -5.48
CA THR A 337 -15.15 -7.13 -6.24
C THR A 337 -15.77 -8.51 -6.19
N ARG A 338 -16.43 -8.93 -7.28
CA ARG A 338 -17.14 -10.22 -7.36
C ARG A 338 -16.26 -11.43 -7.68
N SER A 339 -15.02 -11.22 -8.12
CA SER A 339 -14.12 -12.28 -8.62
C SER A 339 -13.91 -13.44 -7.65
N GLY A 340 -13.67 -13.13 -6.37
CA GLY A 340 -13.48 -14.14 -5.32
C GLY A 340 -14.73 -14.99 -5.08
N PHE A 341 -15.92 -14.39 -5.16
CA PHE A 341 -17.19 -15.09 -5.00
C PHE A 341 -17.52 -15.97 -6.22
N ILE A 342 -17.33 -15.44 -7.43
CA ILE A 342 -17.53 -16.18 -8.69
C ILE A 342 -16.61 -17.41 -8.74
N MET A 343 -15.33 -17.22 -8.42
CA MET A 343 -14.37 -18.33 -8.39
C MET A 343 -14.75 -19.36 -7.31
N GLY A 344 -15.11 -18.91 -6.12
CA GLY A 344 -15.56 -19.79 -5.04
C GLY A 344 -16.75 -20.66 -5.45
N ASP A 345 -17.79 -20.05 -6.03
CA ASP A 345 -19.00 -20.77 -6.46
C ASP A 345 -18.71 -21.84 -7.51
N ARG A 346 -17.92 -21.49 -8.54
CA ARG A 346 -17.52 -22.42 -9.61
C ARG A 346 -16.72 -23.60 -9.07
N LEU A 347 -15.85 -23.36 -8.08
CA LEU A 347 -15.05 -24.39 -7.41
C LEU A 347 -15.83 -25.20 -6.36
N GLY A 348 -17.02 -24.74 -5.96
CA GLY A 348 -17.79 -25.37 -4.90
C GLY A 348 -17.26 -25.05 -3.50
N MET A 349 -16.85 -23.81 -3.30
CA MET A 349 -16.36 -23.27 -2.04
C MET A 349 -17.32 -22.20 -1.52
N ALA A 350 -17.47 -22.11 -0.21
CA ALA A 350 -18.11 -20.95 0.40
C ALA A 350 -17.10 -19.80 0.50
N THR A 351 -17.49 -18.57 0.19
CA THR A 351 -16.60 -17.40 0.28
C THR A 351 -17.16 -16.39 1.26
N ILE A 352 -16.39 -16.01 2.27
CA ILE A 352 -16.75 -15.02 3.29
C ILE A 352 -15.81 -13.81 3.25
N ALA A 353 -16.35 -12.60 3.36
CA ALA A 353 -15.57 -11.36 3.36
C ALA A 353 -16.12 -10.33 4.36
N ILE A 354 -15.22 -9.47 4.84
CA ILE A 354 -15.51 -8.26 5.64
C ILE A 354 -14.79 -7.07 5.00
N ASP A 355 -15.22 -5.86 5.34
CA ASP A 355 -14.50 -4.65 4.93
C ASP A 355 -13.25 -4.44 5.81
N HIS A 356 -12.17 -3.96 5.18
CA HIS A 356 -11.05 -3.37 5.92
C HIS A 356 -11.53 -2.13 6.69
N PRO A 357 -10.86 -1.74 7.80
CA PRO A 357 -11.13 -0.42 8.39
C PRO A 357 -11.03 0.67 7.32
N ASN A 358 -11.85 1.73 7.42
CA ASN A 358 -11.87 2.84 6.48
C ASN A 358 -12.46 2.51 5.08
N HIS A 359 -13.08 1.35 4.90
CA HIS A 359 -13.72 0.93 3.65
C HIS A 359 -15.19 0.54 3.87
N GLY A 360 -16.01 0.68 2.83
CA GLY A 360 -17.39 0.17 2.78
C GLY A 360 -18.21 0.53 4.03
N SER A 361 -18.76 -0.50 4.66
CA SER A 361 -19.59 -0.39 5.87
C SER A 361 -18.85 0.15 7.12
N ARG A 362 -17.52 0.22 7.07
CA ARG A 362 -16.65 0.63 8.20
C ARG A 362 -16.20 2.08 8.08
N VAL A 363 -17.01 2.89 7.42
CA VAL A 363 -16.89 4.35 7.29
C VAL A 363 -18.05 4.99 8.04
N THR A 364 -17.79 6.08 8.77
CA THR A 364 -18.83 6.79 9.54
C THR A 364 -19.15 8.17 8.98
N ASP A 365 -20.44 8.50 8.89
CA ASP A 365 -20.92 9.79 8.39
C ASP A 365 -20.77 10.95 9.39
N PHE A 366 -20.75 10.67 10.70
CA PHE A 366 -20.86 11.71 11.73
C PHE A 366 -19.53 12.16 12.34
N ASP A 367 -18.49 11.33 12.25
CA ASP A 367 -17.13 11.64 12.73
C ASP A 367 -16.10 11.18 11.69
N SER A 368 -15.89 12.02 10.68
CA SER A 368 -15.02 11.72 9.54
C SER A 368 -13.55 11.50 9.91
N LEU A 369 -13.12 11.82 11.14
CA LEU A 369 -11.77 11.52 11.62
C LEU A 369 -11.69 10.21 12.40
N LYS A 370 -12.82 9.70 12.92
CA LYS A 370 -12.84 8.40 13.59
C LYS A 370 -12.68 7.27 12.57
N GLU A 371 -13.51 7.26 11.53
CA GLU A 371 -13.51 6.24 10.46
C GLU A 371 -13.70 6.90 9.10
N PRO A 372 -12.69 7.67 8.62
CA PRO A 372 -12.72 8.27 7.30
C PRO A 372 -12.84 7.20 6.21
N HIS A 373 -13.43 7.58 5.08
CA HIS A 373 -13.28 6.83 3.83
C HIS A 373 -11.80 6.74 3.45
N ILE A 374 -11.40 5.65 2.80
CA ILE A 374 -10.01 5.40 2.41
C ILE A 374 -9.41 6.55 1.59
N ALA A 375 -10.18 7.14 0.67
CA ALA A 375 -9.78 8.31 -0.12
C ALA A 375 -9.34 9.51 0.76
N LEU A 376 -9.97 9.71 1.92
CA LEU A 376 -9.58 10.73 2.89
C LEU A 376 -8.42 10.25 3.79
N ALA A 377 -8.38 8.96 4.12
CA ALA A 377 -7.31 8.38 4.92
C ALA A 377 -5.93 8.45 4.23
N VAL A 378 -5.90 8.41 2.90
CA VAL A 378 -4.67 8.47 2.10
C VAL A 378 -4.30 9.89 1.62
N THR A 379 -5.09 10.92 1.92
CA THR A 379 -4.88 12.27 1.35
C THR A 379 -4.69 13.40 2.36
N SER A 380 -4.54 13.10 3.65
CA SER A 380 -4.35 14.14 4.67
C SER A 380 -3.31 13.78 5.72
N PRO A 381 -2.43 14.72 6.12
CA PRO A 381 -1.51 14.48 7.24
C PRO A 381 -2.23 14.20 8.56
N LEU A 382 -3.45 14.70 8.72
CA LEU A 382 -4.28 14.47 9.90
C LEU A 382 -4.80 13.03 9.98
N THR A 383 -4.90 12.34 8.84
CA THR A 383 -5.48 11.00 8.73
C THR A 383 -4.44 9.88 8.59
N ILE A 384 -3.15 10.23 8.68
CA ILE A 384 -2.05 9.26 8.53
C ILE A 384 -2.16 8.08 9.49
N MET A 385 -2.59 8.31 10.74
CA MET A 385 -2.74 7.23 11.72
C MET A 385 -3.93 6.32 11.41
N GLN A 386 -4.95 6.83 10.72
CA GLN A 386 -6.08 6.06 10.25
C GLN A 386 -5.63 5.11 9.14
N LEU A 387 -4.82 5.59 8.18
CA LEU A 387 -4.17 4.76 7.16
C LEU A 387 -3.26 3.70 7.79
N LEU A 388 -2.29 4.11 8.61
CA LEU A 388 -1.29 3.17 9.11
C LEU A 388 -1.88 2.15 10.08
N GLY A 389 -2.81 2.56 10.95
CA GLY A 389 -3.50 1.67 11.88
C GLY A 389 -4.47 0.69 11.20
N MET A 390 -4.93 0.99 9.98
CA MET A 390 -5.74 0.07 9.18
C MET A 390 -4.97 -1.22 8.89
N PHE A 391 -3.71 -1.16 8.48
CA PHE A 391 -2.93 -2.37 8.15
C PHE A 391 -2.82 -3.33 9.36
N VAL A 392 -2.60 -2.75 10.54
CA VAL A 392 -2.49 -3.50 11.79
C VAL A 392 -3.84 -4.11 12.19
N GLN A 393 -4.90 -3.30 12.23
CA GLN A 393 -6.21 -3.75 12.67
C GLN A 393 -6.84 -4.76 11.70
N ALA A 394 -6.71 -4.54 10.38
CA ALA A 394 -7.22 -5.45 9.36
C ALA A 394 -6.63 -6.86 9.49
N THR A 395 -5.33 -6.95 9.82
CA THR A 395 -4.65 -8.23 10.07
C THR A 395 -5.28 -9.00 11.24
N VAL A 396 -5.60 -8.31 12.35
CA VAL A 396 -6.26 -8.92 13.51
C VAL A 396 -7.70 -9.31 13.19
N ASP A 397 -8.45 -8.42 12.52
CA ASP A 397 -9.85 -8.65 12.17
C ASP A 397 -10.03 -9.89 11.29
N HIS A 398 -9.14 -10.07 10.29
CA HIS A 398 -9.18 -11.26 9.44
C HIS A 398 -8.79 -12.54 10.18
N ASN A 399 -7.89 -12.49 11.15
CA ASN A 399 -7.61 -13.65 12.02
C ASN A 399 -8.86 -14.06 12.82
N VAL A 400 -9.64 -13.09 13.33
CA VAL A 400 -10.92 -13.37 14.00
C VAL A 400 -11.96 -13.93 13.04
N LEU A 401 -12.04 -13.39 11.81
CA LEU A 401 -12.94 -13.91 10.77
C LEU A 401 -12.59 -15.35 10.39
N ILE A 402 -11.31 -15.66 10.18
CA ILE A 402 -10.81 -17.00 9.87
C ILE A 402 -11.16 -17.99 10.98
N SER A 403 -10.92 -17.64 12.25
CA SER A 403 -11.28 -18.50 13.38
C SER A 403 -12.81 -18.69 13.48
N SER A 404 -13.57 -17.63 13.21
CA SER A 404 -15.05 -17.69 13.16
C SER A 404 -15.53 -18.58 12.02
N ALA A 405 -14.91 -18.52 10.84
CA ALA A 405 -15.19 -19.39 9.70
C ALA A 405 -14.85 -20.85 10.00
N SER A 406 -13.77 -21.11 10.74
CA SER A 406 -13.35 -22.46 11.13
C SER A 406 -14.26 -23.08 12.21
N HIS A 407 -14.72 -22.30 13.19
CA HIS A 407 -15.31 -22.86 14.42
C HIS A 407 -16.77 -22.50 14.66
N ILE A 408 -17.21 -21.31 14.26
CA ILE A 408 -18.53 -20.76 14.60
C ILE A 408 -19.49 -20.87 13.42
N LEU A 409 -19.06 -20.42 12.25
CA LEU A 409 -19.89 -20.34 11.05
C LEU A 409 -20.51 -21.69 10.64
N PRO A 410 -19.79 -22.83 10.65
CA PRO A 410 -20.39 -24.11 10.27
C PRO A 410 -21.57 -24.50 11.18
N GLN A 411 -21.45 -24.26 12.48
CA GLN A 411 -22.49 -24.55 13.46
C GLN A 411 -23.64 -23.55 13.36
N TYR A 412 -23.33 -22.27 13.15
CA TYR A 412 -24.32 -21.22 13.04
C TYR A 412 -25.19 -21.41 11.79
N LEU A 413 -24.56 -21.73 10.65
CA LEU A 413 -25.27 -22.00 9.39
C LEU A 413 -26.11 -23.28 9.45
N ALA A 414 -25.60 -24.34 10.07
CA ALA A 414 -26.34 -25.61 10.20
C ALA A 414 -27.64 -25.47 11.03
N ASN A 415 -27.75 -24.45 11.86
CA ASN A 415 -28.93 -24.14 12.67
C ASN A 415 -29.77 -22.97 12.11
N TRP A 416 -29.39 -22.41 10.96
CA TRP A 416 -30.13 -21.32 10.34
C TRP A 416 -31.27 -21.89 9.49
N GLU A 417 -32.51 -21.54 9.83
CA GLU A 417 -33.71 -22.00 9.13
C GLU A 417 -34.24 -20.89 8.22
N HIS A 418 -34.45 -21.21 6.94
CA HIS A 418 -35.06 -20.30 5.96
C HIS A 418 -35.96 -21.07 4.99
N SER A 419 -37.17 -20.55 4.70
CA SER A 419 -38.17 -21.25 3.88
C SER A 419 -37.69 -21.51 2.45
N ASP A 420 -37.00 -20.54 1.87
CA ASP A 420 -36.61 -20.57 0.45
C ASP A 420 -35.31 -21.34 0.22
N TYR A 421 -34.52 -21.52 1.29
CA TYR A 421 -33.25 -22.22 1.28
C TYR A 421 -33.20 -23.28 2.38
N PRO A 422 -34.08 -24.30 2.35
CA PRO A 422 -34.20 -25.29 3.42
C PRO A 422 -33.03 -26.28 3.49
N ASN A 423 -32.20 -26.33 2.44
CA ASN A 423 -31.09 -27.27 2.30
C ASN A 423 -29.80 -26.52 1.94
N LEU A 424 -29.18 -25.86 2.91
CA LEU A 424 -27.86 -25.26 2.72
C LEU A 424 -26.74 -26.32 2.76
N PRO A 425 -25.66 -26.15 1.98
CA PRO A 425 -24.49 -27.00 2.10
C PRO A 425 -23.86 -26.87 3.50
N ALA A 426 -23.44 -27.99 4.08
CA ALA A 426 -22.63 -27.98 5.28
C ALA A 426 -21.25 -27.39 4.96
N LEU A 427 -20.67 -26.63 5.89
CA LEU A 427 -19.33 -26.06 5.75
C LEU A 427 -18.27 -26.93 6.45
N ASP A 428 -17.10 -27.04 5.83
CA ASP A 428 -15.92 -27.68 6.38
C ASP A 428 -15.00 -26.66 7.06
N GLY A 429 -15.21 -26.44 8.35
CA GLY A 429 -14.35 -25.56 9.15
C GLY A 429 -12.90 -26.02 9.29
N SER A 430 -12.55 -27.24 8.86
CA SER A 430 -11.16 -27.73 8.85
C SER A 430 -10.43 -27.43 7.55
N ARG A 431 -11.15 -27.02 6.50
CA ARG A 431 -10.62 -26.65 5.17
C ARG A 431 -10.89 -25.17 4.89
N VAL A 432 -10.08 -24.31 5.52
CA VAL A 432 -10.14 -22.86 5.38
C VAL A 432 -8.87 -22.35 4.70
N MET A 433 -9.03 -21.47 3.72
CA MET A 433 -7.91 -20.75 3.08
C MET A 433 -8.16 -19.25 3.08
N PHE A 434 -7.09 -18.48 2.84
CA PHE A 434 -7.18 -17.04 2.62
C PHE A 434 -6.92 -16.71 1.15
N ASP A 435 -7.79 -15.91 0.56
CA ASP A 435 -7.64 -15.32 -0.76
C ASP A 435 -7.52 -13.80 -0.64
N GLY A 436 -6.58 -13.21 -1.36
CA GLY A 436 -6.42 -11.75 -1.36
C GLY A 436 -5.97 -11.22 -2.71
N MET A 437 -6.43 -10.00 -3.01
CA MET A 437 -6.02 -9.22 -4.18
C MET A 437 -5.59 -7.82 -3.77
N SER A 438 -4.52 -7.29 -4.37
CA SER A 438 -4.03 -5.92 -4.12
C SER A 438 -3.78 -5.71 -2.62
N LEU A 439 -4.41 -4.73 -1.97
CA LEU A 439 -4.33 -4.55 -0.51
C LEU A 439 -4.64 -5.84 0.28
N GLY A 440 -5.66 -6.60 -0.13
CA GLY A 440 -5.99 -7.88 0.49
C GLY A 440 -4.85 -8.90 0.37
N ALA A 441 -4.11 -8.87 -0.74
CA ALA A 441 -2.90 -9.67 -0.92
C ALA A 441 -1.73 -9.14 -0.07
N MET A 442 -1.54 -7.82 0.04
CA MET A 442 -0.51 -7.21 0.90
C MET A 442 -0.68 -7.63 2.37
N LEU A 443 -1.91 -7.48 2.88
CA LEU A 443 -2.29 -7.91 4.23
C LEU A 443 -2.23 -9.44 4.37
N GLY A 444 -2.57 -10.14 3.28
CA GLY A 444 -2.57 -11.59 3.17
C GLY A 444 -1.23 -12.24 3.50
N VAL A 445 -0.10 -11.56 3.23
CA VAL A 445 1.22 -12.07 3.62
C VAL A 445 1.30 -12.24 5.15
N THR A 446 0.92 -11.23 5.94
CA THR A 446 0.91 -11.34 7.41
C THR A 446 -0.24 -12.19 7.93
N ILE A 447 -1.46 -12.05 7.38
CA ILE A 447 -2.64 -12.83 7.79
C ILE A 447 -2.36 -14.32 7.65
N GLY A 448 -1.88 -14.75 6.47
CA GLY A 448 -1.54 -16.14 6.22
C GLY A 448 -0.38 -16.63 7.10
N ALA A 449 0.58 -15.79 7.47
CA ALA A 449 1.63 -16.14 8.43
C ALA A 449 1.15 -16.21 9.89
N THR A 450 0.04 -15.56 10.25
CA THR A 450 -0.39 -15.40 11.65
C THR A 450 -1.63 -16.22 12.03
N ALA A 451 -2.47 -16.63 11.08
CA ALA A 451 -3.73 -17.33 11.32
C ALA A 451 -3.58 -18.87 11.43
N PRO A 452 -3.69 -19.47 12.64
CA PRO A 452 -3.38 -20.88 12.85
C PRO A 452 -4.34 -21.86 12.16
N GLU A 453 -5.56 -21.45 11.82
CA GLU A 453 -6.60 -22.31 11.23
C GLU A 453 -6.50 -22.44 9.70
N LEU A 454 -5.64 -21.65 9.04
CA LEU A 454 -5.50 -21.69 7.58
C LEU A 454 -4.73 -22.91 7.10
N GLN A 455 -5.20 -23.52 6.01
CA GLN A 455 -4.44 -24.51 5.25
C GLN A 455 -3.40 -23.86 4.33
N GLY A 456 -3.67 -22.66 3.81
CA GLY A 456 -2.77 -21.92 2.94
C GLY A 456 -3.34 -20.55 2.56
N ALA A 457 -2.56 -19.76 1.83
CA ALA A 457 -2.98 -18.47 1.27
C ALA A 457 -2.63 -18.34 -0.22
N TYR A 458 -3.54 -17.76 -1.01
CA TYR A 458 -3.29 -17.41 -2.40
C TYR A 458 -3.42 -15.90 -2.60
N LEU A 459 -2.34 -15.26 -3.06
CA LEU A 459 -2.23 -13.80 -3.11
C LEU A 459 -2.00 -13.32 -4.54
N VAL A 460 -2.78 -12.31 -4.95
CA VAL A 460 -2.80 -11.74 -6.30
C VAL A 460 -2.37 -10.29 -6.27
N ASN A 461 -1.34 -9.94 -7.06
CA ASN A 461 -0.81 -8.57 -7.19
C ASN A 461 -0.62 -7.91 -5.81
N GLY A 462 0.14 -8.55 -4.92
CA GLY A 462 0.42 -7.99 -3.60
C GLY A 462 1.68 -8.58 -2.99
N ALA A 463 2.16 -7.91 -1.95
CA ALA A 463 3.45 -8.16 -1.34
C ALA A 463 3.50 -7.63 0.10
N GLY A 464 4.52 -8.07 0.86
CA GLY A 464 5.01 -7.28 1.99
C GLY A 464 5.76 -6.02 1.52
N SER A 465 6.53 -5.39 2.40
CA SER A 465 7.23 -4.12 2.14
C SER A 465 6.26 -2.99 1.79
N LEU A 466 5.28 -2.76 2.67
CA LEU A 466 4.13 -1.91 2.42
C LEU A 466 4.54 -0.51 1.91
N MET A 467 5.50 0.15 2.57
CA MET A 467 5.84 1.53 2.18
C MET A 467 6.67 1.60 0.90
N GLN A 468 7.41 0.54 0.55
CA GLN A 468 8.05 0.46 -0.76
C GLN A 468 6.98 0.46 -1.85
N VAL A 469 5.99 -0.43 -1.71
CA VAL A 469 4.83 -0.53 -2.63
C VAL A 469 4.16 0.82 -2.79
N PHE A 470 3.80 1.49 -1.69
CA PHE A 470 3.14 2.80 -1.78
C PHE A 470 4.00 3.87 -2.45
N SER A 471 5.30 3.94 -2.15
CA SER A 471 6.18 4.99 -2.68
C SER A 471 6.57 4.81 -4.14
N GLU A 472 6.44 3.59 -4.66
CA GLU A 472 6.73 3.22 -6.06
C GLU A 472 5.44 3.06 -6.88
N SER A 473 4.28 3.26 -6.25
CA SER A 473 2.97 3.17 -6.89
C SER A 473 2.67 4.44 -7.68
N THR A 474 1.99 4.30 -8.82
CA THR A 474 1.39 5.42 -9.57
C THR A 474 0.39 6.23 -8.73
N PHE A 475 -0.19 5.64 -7.67
CA PHE A 475 -1.05 6.37 -6.72
C PHE A 475 -0.28 7.30 -5.77
N TRP A 476 1.05 7.31 -5.79
CA TRP A 476 1.84 8.10 -4.84
C TRP A 476 1.63 9.60 -5.03
N ASP A 477 1.95 10.14 -6.21
CA ASP A 477 2.00 11.59 -6.46
C ASP A 477 0.63 12.25 -6.23
N ASP A 478 -0.44 11.67 -6.78
CA ASP A 478 -1.76 12.29 -6.79
C ASP A 478 -2.60 11.99 -5.53
N PHE A 479 -2.28 10.92 -4.79
CA PHE A 479 -3.06 10.50 -3.63
C PHE A 479 -2.20 10.34 -2.38
N THR A 480 -1.41 9.28 -2.29
CA THR A 480 -0.85 8.82 -1.01
C THR A 480 0.17 9.81 -0.44
N SER A 481 0.92 10.53 -1.29
CA SER A 481 1.90 11.51 -0.83
C SER A 481 1.25 12.64 -0.01
N ASN A 482 -0.03 12.94 -0.24
CA ASN A 482 -0.77 13.99 0.48
C ASN A 482 -0.98 13.70 1.97
N VAL A 483 -0.70 12.48 2.46
CA VAL A 483 -0.55 12.24 3.91
C VAL A 483 0.66 12.94 4.51
N ILE A 484 1.52 13.55 3.69
CA ILE A 484 2.70 14.29 4.09
C ILE A 484 2.47 15.78 3.79
N PRO A 485 2.75 16.68 4.76
CA PRO A 485 2.54 18.11 4.58
C PRO A 485 3.19 18.68 3.32
N GLN A 486 2.39 19.43 2.54
CA GLN A 486 2.78 20.09 1.30
C GLN A 486 3.91 21.13 1.45
N ASN A 487 4.24 21.54 2.68
CA ASN A 487 5.34 22.44 2.94
C ASN A 487 6.66 21.73 3.28
N MET A 488 6.72 20.40 3.17
CA MET A 488 7.93 19.59 3.24
C MET A 488 8.51 19.36 1.84
N ASN A 489 9.83 19.32 1.70
CA ASN A 489 10.47 18.97 0.43
C ASN A 489 10.53 17.44 0.22
N GLY A 490 10.91 16.99 -0.97
CA GLY A 490 10.97 15.56 -1.30
C GLY A 490 11.88 14.73 -0.39
N ALA A 491 12.96 15.31 0.12
CA ALA A 491 13.88 14.62 1.04
C ALA A 491 13.28 14.47 2.46
N GLU A 492 12.61 15.51 2.96
CA GLU A 492 11.84 15.46 4.22
C GLU A 492 10.69 14.44 4.11
N MET A 493 10.06 14.35 2.94
CA MET A 493 9.00 13.38 2.66
C MET A 493 9.49 11.93 2.76
N LEU A 494 10.66 11.61 2.21
CA LEU A 494 11.23 10.26 2.34
C LEU A 494 11.62 9.89 3.78
N PHE A 495 12.01 10.86 4.60
CA PHE A 495 12.19 10.61 6.03
C PHE A 495 10.86 10.23 6.71
N VAL A 496 9.75 10.87 6.33
CA VAL A 496 8.41 10.50 6.80
C VAL A 496 7.99 9.13 6.28
N LEU A 497 8.26 8.80 5.01
CA LEU A 497 8.03 7.46 4.46
C LEU A 497 8.74 6.38 5.30
N ALA A 498 9.99 6.62 5.69
CA ALA A 498 10.73 5.72 6.57
C ALA A 498 10.12 5.62 7.98
N MET A 499 9.55 6.70 8.52
CA MET A 499 8.77 6.67 9.76
C MET A 499 7.50 5.82 9.61
N MET A 500 6.79 5.93 8.49
CA MET A 500 5.61 5.13 8.20
C MET A 500 5.96 3.64 8.17
N GLN A 501 7.06 3.26 7.49
CA GLN A 501 7.52 1.86 7.43
C GLN A 501 7.84 1.33 8.84
N HIS A 502 8.58 2.12 9.63
CA HIS A 502 8.92 1.75 11.00
C HIS A 502 7.69 1.50 11.89
N TYR A 503 6.61 2.25 11.68
CA TYR A 503 5.35 2.04 12.37
C TYR A 503 4.63 0.76 11.92
N VAL A 504 4.47 0.55 10.60
CA VAL A 504 3.67 -0.58 10.07
C VAL A 504 4.39 -1.92 10.12
N ASP A 505 5.69 -1.95 10.37
CA ASP A 505 6.51 -3.17 10.49
C ASP A 505 5.86 -4.29 11.32
N ILE A 506 5.11 -3.95 12.38
CA ILE A 506 4.43 -4.95 13.22
C ILE A 506 3.33 -5.73 12.50
N ALA A 507 2.89 -5.26 11.33
CA ALA A 507 1.90 -5.90 10.48
C ALA A 507 2.36 -6.05 9.02
N ASP A 508 3.59 -5.65 8.70
CA ASP A 508 4.15 -5.79 7.35
C ASP A 508 4.60 -7.22 7.08
N GLY A 509 4.06 -7.81 6.01
CA GLY A 509 4.22 -9.21 5.62
C GLY A 509 5.64 -9.75 5.58
N ASN A 510 6.60 -8.95 5.13
CA ASN A 510 7.97 -9.43 4.93
C ASN A 510 8.74 -9.63 6.25
N ASN A 511 8.23 -9.09 7.36
CA ASN A 511 8.74 -9.44 8.68
C ASN A 511 8.31 -10.87 9.10
N PHE A 512 7.22 -11.40 8.53
CA PHE A 512 6.59 -12.67 8.89
C PHE A 512 6.73 -13.76 7.81
N ALA A 513 7.10 -13.40 6.58
CA ALA A 513 7.16 -14.28 5.42
C ALA A 513 7.81 -15.65 5.68
N HIS A 514 8.94 -15.68 6.39
CA HIS A 514 9.63 -16.93 6.73
C HIS A 514 8.78 -17.93 7.56
N TRP A 515 7.72 -17.49 8.24
CA TRP A 515 6.81 -18.36 9.00
C TRP A 515 5.89 -19.23 8.14
N TYR A 516 5.77 -18.96 6.83
CA TYR A 516 5.07 -19.88 5.94
C TYR A 516 5.80 -21.24 5.85
N ARG A 517 7.14 -21.21 5.88
CA ARG A 517 7.99 -22.42 5.87
C ARG A 517 8.38 -22.86 7.28
N SER A 518 8.74 -21.91 8.14
CA SER A 518 9.29 -22.14 9.47
C SER A 518 8.48 -21.39 10.53
N PRO A 519 7.23 -21.81 10.80
CA PRO A 519 6.38 -21.12 11.74
C PRO A 519 6.86 -21.29 13.20
N PRO A 520 6.41 -20.42 14.12
CA PRO A 520 6.65 -20.58 15.55
C PRO A 520 6.19 -21.94 16.08
N ALA A 521 6.80 -22.39 17.19
CA ALA A 521 6.51 -23.68 17.80
C ALA A 521 5.00 -23.90 18.04
N GLY A 522 4.51 -25.08 17.65
CA GLY A 522 3.10 -25.46 17.77
C GLY A 522 2.24 -25.13 16.55
N ARG A 523 2.82 -24.57 15.49
CA ARG A 523 2.16 -24.35 14.19
C ARG A 523 2.82 -25.17 13.09
N SER A 524 2.07 -25.45 12.04
CA SER A 524 2.53 -26.20 10.86
C SER A 524 2.86 -25.25 9.71
N PRO A 525 3.84 -25.59 8.84
CA PRO A 525 4.06 -24.85 7.60
C PRO A 525 2.76 -24.75 6.80
N ARG A 526 2.58 -23.61 6.13
CA ARG A 526 1.39 -23.31 5.32
C ARG A 526 1.86 -22.95 3.91
N PRO A 527 1.34 -23.61 2.87
CA PRO A 527 1.65 -23.25 1.50
C PRO A 527 1.16 -21.85 1.14
N MET A 528 1.93 -21.20 0.27
CA MET A 528 1.63 -19.88 -0.26
C MET A 528 1.78 -19.90 -1.77
N GLY A 529 0.67 -19.67 -2.47
CA GLY A 529 0.67 -19.37 -3.89
C GLY A 529 0.63 -17.86 -4.09
N MET A 530 1.44 -17.36 -5.01
CA MET A 530 1.41 -15.96 -5.41
C MET A 530 1.34 -15.85 -6.93
N HIS A 531 0.70 -14.80 -7.42
CA HIS A 531 0.99 -14.32 -8.76
C HIS A 531 1.04 -12.81 -8.82
N TYR A 532 1.79 -12.30 -9.78
CA TYR A 532 1.92 -10.88 -10.02
C TYR A 532 1.94 -10.55 -11.51
N SER A 533 1.38 -9.41 -11.85
CA SER A 533 1.46 -8.81 -13.18
C SER A 533 2.81 -8.10 -13.36
N LEU A 534 3.51 -8.42 -14.45
CA LEU A 534 4.69 -7.69 -14.87
C LEU A 534 4.28 -6.28 -15.33
N GLY A 535 4.99 -5.26 -14.85
CA GLY A 535 4.67 -3.86 -15.16
C GLY A 535 3.43 -3.34 -14.43
N ASP A 536 3.02 -3.98 -13.32
CA ASP A 536 1.99 -3.41 -12.43
C ASP A 536 2.50 -2.09 -11.84
N GLY A 537 1.90 -0.97 -12.28
CA GLY A 537 2.28 0.36 -11.82
C GLY A 537 1.75 0.70 -10.43
N SER A 538 0.79 -0.06 -9.91
CA SER A 538 0.28 0.12 -8.55
C SER A 538 1.03 -0.72 -7.52
N MET A 539 1.59 -1.86 -7.93
CA MET A 539 2.32 -2.81 -7.09
C MET A 539 3.73 -3.06 -7.61
N SER A 540 4.71 -2.51 -6.90
CA SER A 540 6.12 -2.76 -7.20
C SER A 540 6.42 -4.26 -7.26
N ASN A 541 6.85 -4.71 -8.44
CA ASN A 541 7.26 -6.09 -8.66
C ASN A 541 8.45 -6.49 -7.77
N ASP A 542 9.29 -5.53 -7.36
CA ASP A 542 10.41 -5.79 -6.46
C ASP A 542 9.96 -6.20 -5.06
N ALA A 543 8.89 -5.57 -4.53
CA ALA A 543 8.31 -5.97 -3.26
C ALA A 543 7.71 -7.39 -3.33
N THR A 544 7.08 -7.75 -4.45
CA THR A 544 6.58 -9.11 -4.68
C THR A 544 7.74 -10.11 -4.71
N ARG A 545 8.81 -9.82 -5.47
CA ARG A 545 10.02 -10.67 -5.52
C ARG A 545 10.66 -10.83 -4.14
N ALA A 546 10.71 -9.76 -3.34
CA ALA A 546 11.19 -9.80 -1.95
C ALA A 546 10.40 -10.79 -1.10
N SER A 547 9.07 -10.75 -1.21
CA SER A 547 8.16 -11.66 -0.52
C SER A 547 8.40 -13.11 -0.96
N ALA A 548 8.52 -13.33 -2.27
CA ALA A 548 8.77 -14.65 -2.85
C ALA A 548 10.11 -15.24 -2.42
N GLU A 549 11.18 -14.44 -2.38
CA GLU A 549 12.51 -14.88 -1.94
C GLU A 549 12.49 -15.25 -0.43
N LEU A 550 11.82 -14.46 0.41
CA LEU A 550 11.70 -14.73 1.86
C LEU A 550 10.89 -16.00 2.19
N VAL A 551 9.87 -16.31 1.40
CA VAL A 551 9.04 -17.53 1.55
C VAL A 551 9.67 -18.73 0.85
N ASP A 552 10.69 -18.49 0.01
CA ASP A 552 11.31 -19.48 -0.87
C ASP A 552 10.29 -20.07 -1.88
N LEU A 553 9.61 -19.18 -2.63
CA LEU A 553 8.69 -19.54 -3.69
C LEU A 553 9.46 -19.84 -4.99
N PRO A 554 9.27 -21.02 -5.60
CA PRO A 554 9.80 -21.28 -6.94
C PRO A 554 9.01 -20.47 -7.98
N LEU A 555 9.71 -19.87 -8.94
CA LEU A 555 9.04 -19.31 -10.11
C LEU A 555 8.47 -20.44 -10.97
N LEU A 556 7.19 -20.35 -11.31
CA LEU A 556 6.50 -21.36 -12.11
C LEU A 556 6.61 -21.03 -13.61
N LYS A 557 6.34 -22.03 -14.45
CA LYS A 557 6.13 -21.83 -15.89
C LYS A 557 4.76 -21.17 -16.13
N GLU A 558 4.58 -20.37 -17.18
CA GLU A 558 5.61 -19.87 -18.11
C GLU A 558 6.41 -18.71 -17.50
N VAL A 559 7.73 -18.70 -17.71
CA VAL A 559 8.60 -17.59 -17.28
C VAL A 559 8.60 -16.53 -18.36
N ILE A 560 8.13 -15.33 -18.03
CA ILE A 560 8.05 -14.20 -18.95
C ILE A 560 9.29 -13.32 -18.78
N GLU A 561 9.63 -12.96 -17.54
CA GLU A 561 10.87 -12.26 -17.20
C GLU A 561 11.73 -13.15 -16.29
N PRO A 562 12.98 -13.50 -16.67
CA PRO A 562 13.84 -14.31 -15.82
C PRO A 562 14.23 -13.62 -14.50
N GLU A 563 14.05 -14.33 -13.37
CA GLU A 563 14.37 -13.85 -12.03
C GLU A 563 15.51 -14.66 -11.41
N ALA A 564 16.75 -14.38 -11.79
CA ALA A 564 17.91 -15.22 -11.41
C ALA A 564 18.09 -15.44 -9.88
N ASN A 565 17.48 -14.60 -9.04
CA ASN A 565 17.53 -14.70 -7.59
C ASN A 565 16.48 -15.65 -6.99
N LEU A 566 15.44 -16.00 -7.75
CA LEU A 566 14.41 -16.94 -7.32
C LEU A 566 14.76 -18.37 -7.73
N ARG A 567 14.31 -19.35 -6.93
CA ARG A 567 14.42 -20.77 -7.33
C ARG A 567 13.65 -20.99 -8.63
N PHE A 568 14.27 -21.69 -9.57
CA PHE A 568 13.73 -21.90 -10.93
C PHE A 568 13.43 -20.59 -11.69
N GLY A 569 14.02 -19.46 -11.29
CA GLY A 569 13.72 -18.16 -11.87
C GLY A 569 14.05 -17.99 -13.35
N THR A 570 14.84 -18.88 -13.95
CA THR A 570 15.14 -18.85 -15.40
C THR A 570 14.29 -19.83 -16.21
N ASP A 571 14.14 -21.07 -15.73
CA ASP A 571 13.51 -22.15 -16.50
C ASP A 571 12.04 -22.40 -16.12
N GLY A 572 11.63 -21.96 -14.93
CA GLY A 572 10.32 -22.19 -14.34
C GLY A 572 10.12 -23.64 -13.85
N LEU A 573 9.39 -23.79 -12.75
CA LEU A 573 8.89 -25.08 -12.26
C LEU A 573 7.51 -25.37 -12.87
N ALA A 574 7.23 -26.63 -13.23
CA ALA A 574 6.01 -27.00 -13.95
C ALA A 574 4.71 -26.84 -13.16
N GLY A 575 4.79 -26.73 -11.83
CA GLY A 575 3.64 -26.59 -10.95
C GLY A 575 4.11 -26.30 -9.53
N PHE A 576 3.16 -26.11 -8.61
CA PHE A 576 3.47 -25.75 -7.24
C PHE A 576 4.26 -26.85 -6.51
N GLU A 577 5.29 -26.44 -5.77
CA GLU A 577 6.08 -27.34 -4.94
C GLU A 577 5.42 -27.44 -3.56
N ASN A 578 4.60 -28.48 -3.32
CA ASN A 578 3.82 -28.61 -2.09
C ASN A 578 2.96 -27.37 -1.80
N GLY A 579 2.36 -26.79 -2.85
CA GLY A 579 1.56 -25.57 -2.77
C GLY A 579 2.37 -24.27 -2.65
N TYR A 580 3.70 -24.30 -2.78
CA TYR A 580 4.52 -23.08 -2.87
C TYR A 580 4.86 -22.78 -4.32
N GLY A 581 4.63 -21.53 -4.76
CA GLY A 581 4.94 -21.12 -6.12
C GLY A 581 4.60 -19.65 -6.39
N LEU A 582 5.36 -19.05 -7.29
CA LEU A 582 5.15 -17.70 -7.82
C LEU A 582 4.85 -17.81 -9.32
N VAL A 583 3.74 -17.25 -9.77
CA VAL A 583 3.38 -17.17 -11.18
C VAL A 583 3.60 -15.74 -11.67
N GLN A 584 4.23 -15.61 -12.83
CA GLN A 584 4.24 -14.36 -13.57
C GLN A 584 3.02 -14.29 -14.47
N SER A 585 2.38 -13.13 -14.51
CA SER A 585 1.45 -12.82 -15.56
C SER A 585 2.01 -11.72 -16.45
N GLY A 586 1.94 -11.95 -17.75
CA GLY A 586 2.20 -10.92 -18.76
C GLY A 586 0.98 -10.04 -18.94
N TYR A 587 1.22 -8.85 -19.48
CA TYR A 587 0.15 -7.98 -19.94
C TYR A 587 -0.31 -8.43 -21.35
N GLY A 588 -1.62 -8.42 -21.61
CA GLY A 588 -2.14 -8.48 -22.97
C GLY A 588 -2.11 -7.06 -23.54
N LEU A 589 -0.98 -6.61 -24.08
CA LEU A 589 -0.78 -5.24 -24.61
C LEU A 589 -1.90 -4.79 -25.56
N GLU A 590 -2.40 -5.74 -26.36
CA GLU A 590 -3.54 -5.56 -27.27
C GLU A 590 -4.85 -5.21 -26.52
N GLN A 591 -5.07 -5.76 -25.32
CA GLN A 591 -6.26 -5.52 -24.50
C GLN A 591 -6.19 -4.20 -23.70
N ALA A 592 -5.01 -3.71 -23.28
CA ALA A 592 -4.85 -2.31 -22.80
C ALA A 592 -5.24 -1.37 -23.91
N GLU A 593 -4.63 -1.56 -25.08
CA GLU A 593 -4.80 -0.66 -26.20
C GLU A 593 -6.26 -0.69 -26.64
N GLU A 594 -6.91 -1.85 -26.69
CA GLU A 594 -8.35 -1.98 -26.96
C GLU A 594 -9.23 -1.35 -25.87
N ALA A 595 -8.96 -1.57 -24.58
CA ALA A 595 -9.73 -0.94 -23.48
C ALA A 595 -9.53 0.57 -23.45
N LEU A 596 -8.31 1.04 -23.68
CA LEU A 596 -7.94 2.45 -23.81
C LEU A 596 -8.56 3.07 -25.07
N ASN A 597 -8.61 2.35 -26.18
CA ASN A 597 -9.26 2.79 -27.42
C ASN A 597 -10.79 2.80 -27.28
N ALA A 598 -11.39 1.84 -26.60
CA ALA A 598 -12.82 1.81 -26.29
C ALA A 598 -13.21 2.95 -25.33
N LEU A 599 -12.40 3.24 -24.32
CA LEU A 599 -12.53 4.42 -23.46
C LEU A 599 -12.40 5.73 -24.26
N LYS A 600 -11.52 5.77 -25.27
CA LYS A 600 -11.37 6.91 -26.19
C LYS A 600 -12.53 7.06 -27.18
N GLU A 601 -13.25 5.98 -27.49
CA GLU A 601 -14.36 5.94 -28.45
C GLU A 601 -15.76 6.14 -27.80
N PHE A 602 -15.85 6.11 -26.46
CA PHE A 602 -17.11 6.26 -25.72
C PHE A 602 -17.65 7.71 -25.78
N ASP A 603 -18.77 7.92 -26.51
CA ASP A 603 -19.43 9.22 -26.69
C ASP A 603 -20.46 9.50 -25.58
N ILE A 604 -20.09 10.36 -24.65
CA ILE A 604 -20.87 10.69 -23.43
C ILE A 604 -22.02 11.66 -23.72
N GLU A 605 -21.98 12.45 -24.80
CA GLU A 605 -23.01 13.47 -25.08
C GLU A 605 -24.38 12.85 -25.39
N ASP A 606 -24.41 11.72 -26.10
CA ASP A 606 -25.67 11.07 -26.51
C ASP A 606 -26.30 10.21 -25.38
N SER A 607 -25.50 9.74 -24.42
CA SER A 607 -25.95 8.78 -23.39
C SER A 607 -26.50 9.43 -22.11
N LEU A 608 -26.10 10.65 -21.76
CA LEU A 608 -26.41 11.25 -20.43
C LEU A 608 -27.29 12.51 -20.43
N GLY A 609 -27.69 13.06 -21.58
CA GLY A 609 -28.70 14.14 -21.64
C GLY A 609 -28.43 15.37 -20.73
N LEU A 610 -27.16 15.76 -20.56
CA LEU A 610 -26.74 16.78 -19.60
C LEU A 610 -26.99 18.22 -20.11
N GLY A 611 -28.24 18.67 -19.98
CA GLY A 611 -28.67 20.03 -20.35
C GLY A 611 -28.79 21.06 -19.22
N ASP A 612 -28.74 20.67 -17.94
CA ASP A 612 -29.09 21.58 -16.83
C ASP A 612 -27.98 21.75 -15.78
N ILE A 613 -27.37 22.95 -15.81
CA ILE A 613 -26.26 23.43 -14.96
C ILE A 613 -26.66 23.58 -13.47
N ALA A 614 -27.93 23.38 -13.12
CA ALA A 614 -28.40 23.41 -11.73
C ALA A 614 -27.97 22.19 -10.89
N VAL A 615 -27.64 21.06 -11.53
CA VAL A 615 -27.28 19.81 -10.85
C VAL A 615 -25.89 19.88 -10.22
N LEU A 616 -24.92 20.50 -10.92
CA LEU A 616 -23.53 20.64 -10.46
C LEU A 616 -23.37 21.56 -9.23
N GLY A 617 -24.27 22.53 -9.05
CA GLY A 617 -24.24 23.45 -7.89
C GLY A 617 -24.57 22.78 -6.55
N GLY A 618 -25.33 21.67 -6.57
CA GLY A 618 -25.60 20.87 -5.37
C GLY A 618 -24.50 19.85 -5.04
N LEU A 619 -23.63 19.52 -6.00
CA LEU A 619 -22.64 18.43 -5.96
C LEU A 619 -21.33 18.77 -5.23
N ALA A 620 -21.05 20.04 -4.94
CA ALA A 620 -19.78 20.46 -4.33
C ALA A 620 -19.84 20.71 -2.81
N GLY A 621 -21.02 20.65 -2.17
CA GLY A 621 -21.15 20.98 -0.75
C GLY A 621 -20.75 22.41 -0.37
N ILE A 622 -20.57 23.30 -1.35
CA ILE A 622 -20.26 24.71 -1.16
C ILE A 622 -21.60 25.45 -1.05
N GLY A 623 -21.79 26.19 0.04
CA GLY A 623 -22.96 27.05 0.20
C GLY A 623 -23.16 27.94 -1.03
N THR A 624 -24.42 28.12 -1.43
CA THR A 624 -24.90 28.77 -2.66
C THR A 624 -24.63 30.30 -2.71
N GLU A 625 -23.42 30.75 -2.41
CA GLU A 625 -23.02 32.15 -2.55
C GLU A 625 -21.74 32.25 -3.41
N ILE A 626 -21.87 31.88 -4.69
CA ILE A 626 -20.98 32.42 -5.72
C ILE A 626 -21.47 33.85 -6.00
N PRO A 627 -20.64 34.90 -5.84
CA PRO A 627 -21.05 36.26 -6.16
C PRO A 627 -21.48 36.36 -7.63
N ASP A 628 -22.66 36.94 -7.88
CA ASP A 628 -23.19 37.11 -9.23
C ASP A 628 -22.16 37.77 -10.16
N GLY A 629 -21.82 37.08 -11.26
CA GLY A 629 -21.02 37.62 -12.36
C GLY A 629 -19.59 37.09 -12.50
N VAL A 630 -19.16 36.07 -11.73
CA VAL A 630 -17.86 35.41 -11.92
C VAL A 630 -18.05 34.04 -12.60
N PRO A 631 -17.52 33.82 -13.82
CA PRO A 631 -17.53 32.51 -14.47
C PRO A 631 -16.75 31.47 -13.64
N PHE A 632 -17.29 30.26 -13.48
CA PHE A 632 -16.65 29.15 -12.75
C PHE A 632 -15.21 28.84 -13.22
N ALA A 633 -14.95 29.04 -14.51
CA ALA A 633 -13.62 28.90 -15.11
C ALA A 633 -12.57 29.88 -14.55
N ASP A 634 -12.99 31.08 -14.13
CA ASP A 634 -12.09 32.09 -13.55
C ASP A 634 -11.76 31.80 -12.08
N TYR A 635 -12.57 30.98 -11.40
CA TYR A 635 -12.30 30.48 -10.05
C TYR A 635 -11.28 29.33 -10.07
N LEU A 636 -11.37 28.44 -11.06
CA LEU A 636 -10.41 27.34 -11.29
C LEU A 636 -9.06 27.82 -11.85
N SER A 637 -9.04 28.90 -12.63
CA SER A 637 -7.78 29.46 -13.18
C SER A 637 -6.86 30.04 -12.10
N GLY A 638 -7.40 30.41 -10.94
CA GLY A 638 -6.63 30.77 -9.74
C GLY A 638 -5.99 29.57 -9.03
N LEU A 639 -6.46 28.34 -9.32
CA LEU A 639 -5.96 27.09 -8.75
C LEU A 639 -4.91 26.41 -9.63
N LEU A 640 -5.00 26.58 -10.96
CA LEU A 640 -4.21 25.82 -11.94
C LEU A 640 -3.11 26.62 -12.67
N GLY A 641 -2.99 27.93 -12.42
CA GLY A 641 -1.96 28.77 -13.05
C GLY A 641 -2.24 29.02 -14.53
N THR A 642 -2.05 30.27 -14.96
CA THR A 642 -2.43 30.67 -16.33
C THR A 642 -1.24 30.58 -17.29
N ASN A 643 -1.53 30.00 -18.46
CA ASN A 643 -0.79 30.03 -19.72
C ASN A 643 0.13 28.85 -20.04
N ASP A 644 -0.48 27.67 -20.26
CA ASP A 644 -0.24 26.83 -21.46
C ASP A 644 -1.43 25.90 -21.82
N ALA A 645 -2.58 26.06 -21.14
CA ALA A 645 -3.79 25.26 -21.28
C ALA A 645 -4.65 25.55 -22.54
N ASN A 646 -4.04 25.66 -23.73
CA ASN A 646 -4.79 25.87 -24.96
C ASN A 646 -5.12 24.59 -25.74
N GLN A 647 -4.72 23.42 -25.25
CA GLN A 647 -5.26 22.14 -25.70
C GLN A 647 -5.44 21.24 -24.48
N ILE A 648 -6.68 21.09 -24.04
CA ILE A 648 -7.08 20.11 -23.02
C ILE A 648 -6.64 18.70 -23.47
N ASP A 649 -6.62 18.44 -24.79
CA ASP A 649 -6.07 17.23 -25.39
C ASP A 649 -4.59 16.99 -25.01
N ALA A 650 -3.75 18.04 -24.92
CA ALA A 650 -2.36 17.90 -24.49
C ALA A 650 -2.20 17.70 -22.97
N ILE A 651 -3.21 18.11 -22.19
CA ILE A 651 -3.29 17.86 -20.74
C ILE A 651 -3.77 16.42 -20.50
N VAL A 652 -4.72 15.93 -21.29
CA VAL A 652 -5.23 14.55 -21.22
C VAL A 652 -4.18 13.55 -21.73
N ASP A 653 -3.48 13.84 -22.84
CA ASP A 653 -2.37 13.01 -23.34
C ASP A 653 -1.20 12.98 -22.34
N ALA A 654 -0.93 14.08 -21.63
CA ALA A 654 0.11 14.13 -20.59
C ALA A 654 -0.31 13.49 -19.25
N ILE A 655 -1.61 13.43 -18.94
CA ILE A 655 -2.13 12.80 -17.72
C ILE A 655 -2.34 11.29 -17.90
N TYR A 656 -2.66 10.81 -19.11
CA TYR A 656 -3.18 9.44 -19.29
C TYR A 656 -2.38 8.52 -20.22
N ALA A 657 -1.45 9.01 -21.05
CA ALA A 657 -0.80 8.13 -22.04
C ALA A 657 0.20 7.11 -21.45
N GLY A 658 0.54 7.18 -20.16
CA GLY A 658 1.33 6.16 -19.44
C GLY A 658 0.56 5.56 -18.25
N ASP A 659 -0.10 6.41 -17.46
CA ASP A 659 -0.73 6.00 -16.20
C ASP A 659 -2.02 5.19 -16.38
N ALA A 660 -2.74 5.35 -17.49
CA ALA A 660 -3.90 4.51 -17.75
C ALA A 660 -3.47 3.06 -18.02
N GLU A 661 -2.37 2.86 -18.75
CA GLU A 661 -1.78 1.54 -18.98
C GLU A 661 -1.30 0.97 -17.63
N ASP A 662 -0.55 1.74 -16.84
CA ASP A 662 -0.03 1.34 -15.52
C ASP A 662 -1.10 1.12 -14.43
N PHE A 663 -2.26 1.78 -14.54
CA PHE A 663 -3.42 1.56 -13.67
C PHE A 663 -4.20 0.33 -14.11
N LEU A 664 -4.42 0.16 -15.42
CA LEU A 664 -5.10 -1.00 -15.99
C LEU A 664 -4.28 -2.30 -15.80
N THR A 665 -2.94 -2.22 -15.73
CA THR A 665 -2.07 -3.38 -15.44
C THR A 665 -2.30 -3.93 -14.03
N HIS A 666 -2.73 -3.11 -13.08
CA HIS A 666 -2.94 -3.52 -11.69
C HIS A 666 -4.15 -4.43 -11.48
N PHE A 667 -5.26 -4.14 -12.15
CA PHE A 667 -6.53 -4.89 -12.02
C PHE A 667 -6.65 -6.05 -13.00
N ASN A 668 -5.64 -6.23 -13.86
CA ASN A 668 -5.54 -7.41 -14.70
C ASN A 668 -5.49 -8.66 -13.78
N ARG A 669 -6.46 -9.57 -13.95
CA ARG A 669 -6.57 -10.85 -13.24
C ARG A 669 -5.48 -11.86 -13.60
N GLY A 670 -4.53 -11.42 -14.41
CA GLY A 670 -3.51 -12.19 -15.05
C GLY A 670 -4.03 -12.89 -16.31
N GLY A 671 -3.11 -13.28 -17.18
CA GLY A 671 -3.45 -14.06 -18.37
C GLY A 671 -4.12 -15.38 -17.99
N VAL A 672 -4.80 -16.01 -18.96
CA VAL A 672 -5.51 -17.29 -18.80
C VAL A 672 -4.70 -18.32 -18.01
N GLN A 673 -3.39 -18.42 -18.26
CA GLN A 673 -2.49 -19.33 -17.56
C GLN A 673 -2.37 -19.03 -16.05
N ALA A 674 -2.27 -17.75 -15.67
CA ALA A 674 -2.18 -17.36 -14.26
C ALA A 674 -3.47 -17.66 -13.49
N VAL A 675 -4.63 -17.43 -14.11
CA VAL A 675 -5.93 -17.81 -13.55
C VAL A 675 -6.07 -19.32 -13.44
N GLN A 676 -5.61 -20.08 -14.44
CA GLN A 676 -5.61 -21.54 -14.38
C GLN A 676 -4.73 -22.08 -13.24
N HIS A 677 -3.52 -21.52 -13.05
CA HIS A 677 -2.68 -21.87 -11.91
C HIS A 677 -3.33 -21.53 -10.56
N ALA A 678 -4.04 -20.39 -10.49
CA ALA A 678 -4.79 -20.02 -9.30
C ALA A 678 -5.88 -21.06 -8.98
N ILE A 679 -6.62 -21.52 -9.98
CA ILE A 679 -7.62 -22.57 -9.82
C ILE A 679 -6.97 -23.89 -9.40
N GLU A 680 -5.90 -24.32 -10.07
CA GLU A 680 -5.19 -25.55 -9.78
C GLU A 680 -4.67 -25.60 -8.34
N TRP A 681 -4.09 -24.50 -7.87
CA TRP A 681 -3.61 -24.39 -6.51
C TRP A 681 -4.71 -24.61 -5.47
N ARG A 682 -5.88 -23.99 -5.66
CA ARG A 682 -7.04 -24.15 -4.75
C ARG A 682 -7.55 -25.58 -4.77
N CYS A 683 -7.63 -26.15 -5.97
CA CYS A 683 -8.05 -27.53 -6.18
C CYS A 683 -7.14 -28.54 -5.47
N GLU A 684 -5.83 -28.37 -5.58
CA GLU A 684 -4.84 -29.23 -4.93
C GLU A 684 -4.80 -29.04 -3.42
N LEU A 685 -4.76 -27.78 -2.96
CA LEU A 685 -4.69 -27.47 -1.53
C LEU A 685 -5.87 -28.06 -0.76
N LEU A 686 -7.09 -27.83 -1.25
CA LEU A 686 -8.34 -28.17 -0.54
C LEU A 686 -8.90 -29.54 -0.92
N GLY A 687 -8.25 -30.23 -1.88
CA GLY A 687 -8.72 -31.52 -2.41
C GLY A 687 -10.10 -31.43 -3.03
N LEU A 688 -10.29 -30.48 -3.95
CA LEU A 688 -11.58 -30.21 -4.60
C LEU A 688 -11.95 -31.25 -5.67
N ASP A 689 -13.22 -31.24 -6.09
CA ASP A 689 -13.71 -32.13 -7.14
C ASP A 689 -13.06 -31.86 -8.49
N ALA A 690 -12.43 -32.89 -9.07
CA ALA A 690 -11.67 -32.74 -10.31
C ALA A 690 -12.52 -32.28 -11.51
N ALA A 691 -13.81 -32.66 -11.58
CA ALA A 691 -14.69 -32.24 -12.67
C ALA A 691 -15.08 -30.76 -12.53
N ARG A 692 -15.36 -30.29 -11.31
CA ARG A 692 -15.54 -28.86 -11.03
C ARG A 692 -14.29 -28.05 -11.33
N CYS A 693 -13.12 -28.53 -10.92
CA CYS A 693 -11.85 -27.88 -11.22
C CYS A 693 -11.59 -27.75 -12.73
N ALA A 694 -11.85 -28.82 -13.50
CA ALA A 694 -11.71 -28.79 -14.95
C ALA A 694 -12.70 -27.81 -15.61
N ASN A 695 -13.96 -27.81 -15.15
CA ASN A 695 -14.99 -26.89 -15.64
C ASN A 695 -14.66 -25.43 -15.30
N ALA A 696 -14.26 -25.13 -14.06
CA ALA A 696 -13.86 -23.79 -13.65
C ALA A 696 -12.70 -23.25 -14.48
N LYS A 697 -11.72 -24.10 -14.83
CA LYS A 697 -10.64 -23.74 -15.76
C LYS A 697 -11.13 -23.42 -17.16
N GLN A 698 -12.09 -24.20 -17.68
CA GLN A 698 -12.69 -23.94 -18.99
C GLN A 698 -13.46 -22.61 -18.97
N LEU A 699 -14.28 -22.37 -17.97
CA LEU A 699 -15.02 -21.11 -17.81
C LEU A 699 -14.08 -19.91 -17.68
N ALA A 700 -12.94 -20.05 -17.01
CA ALA A 700 -11.94 -18.99 -16.93
C ALA A 700 -11.33 -18.64 -18.30
N VAL A 701 -11.18 -19.63 -19.19
CA VAL A 701 -10.75 -19.40 -20.58
C VAL A 701 -11.86 -18.67 -21.35
N GLU A 702 -13.10 -19.16 -21.23
CA GLU A 702 -14.26 -18.56 -21.89
C GLU A 702 -14.49 -17.12 -21.43
N ASP A 703 -14.36 -16.84 -20.13
CA ASP A 703 -14.44 -15.48 -19.60
C ASP A 703 -13.37 -14.60 -20.24
N ALA A 704 -12.11 -15.05 -20.28
CA ALA A 704 -11.01 -14.29 -20.86
C ALA A 704 -11.14 -14.08 -22.40
N GLU A 705 -11.84 -14.98 -23.09
CA GLU A 705 -12.13 -14.87 -24.52
C GLU A 705 -13.34 -13.97 -24.81
N ASN A 706 -14.30 -13.88 -23.89
CA ASN A 706 -15.56 -13.14 -24.07
C ASN A 706 -15.57 -11.75 -23.43
N SER A 707 -14.69 -11.46 -22.47
CA SER A 707 -14.64 -10.16 -21.78
C SER A 707 -13.62 -9.24 -22.45
N GLY A 708 -14.12 -8.23 -23.16
CA GLY A 708 -13.33 -7.10 -23.61
C GLY A 708 -13.04 -6.14 -22.46
N GLY A 709 -12.13 -6.50 -21.55
CA GLY A 709 -11.42 -5.63 -20.58
C GLY A 709 -12.20 -4.76 -19.57
N LEU A 710 -13.49 -4.46 -19.79
CA LEU A 710 -14.25 -3.41 -19.10
C LEU A 710 -15.39 -3.93 -18.21
N ASP A 711 -15.89 -5.15 -18.45
CA ASP A 711 -17.05 -5.74 -17.75
C ASP A 711 -16.85 -6.01 -16.24
N ASP A 712 -15.60 -5.91 -15.75
CA ASP A 712 -15.26 -6.05 -14.32
C ASP A 712 -14.86 -4.72 -13.66
N LEU A 713 -14.62 -3.66 -14.44
CA LEU A 713 -14.42 -2.29 -13.95
C LEU A 713 -15.76 -1.55 -13.78
N ILE A 714 -16.78 -1.99 -14.51
CA ILE A 714 -18.16 -1.51 -14.43
C ILE A 714 -19.06 -2.73 -14.19
N PRO A 715 -19.85 -2.79 -13.11
CA PRO A 715 -20.73 -3.93 -12.89
C PRO A 715 -21.79 -4.00 -14.00
N GLY A 716 -21.86 -5.12 -14.72
CA GLY A 716 -22.98 -5.44 -15.62
C GLY A 716 -22.62 -5.51 -17.10
N GLY A 717 -21.94 -6.58 -17.50
CA GLY A 717 -21.85 -6.94 -18.92
C GLY A 717 -23.13 -7.65 -19.38
N THR A 718 -24.08 -6.89 -19.93
CA THR A 718 -24.76 -7.20 -21.21
C THR A 718 -25.39 -5.93 -21.79
N ASP A 719 -25.02 -5.60 -23.02
CA ASP A 719 -25.65 -4.65 -23.96
C ASP A 719 -27.07 -4.15 -23.61
N THR A 720 -27.22 -2.92 -23.08
CA THR A 720 -28.18 -1.88 -23.51
C THR A 720 -28.14 -0.61 -22.62
N ASP A 721 -28.44 0.57 -23.19
CA ASP A 721 -28.50 1.89 -22.52
C ASP A 721 -29.41 1.97 -21.28
N ASP A 722 -30.32 1.00 -21.09
CA ASP A 722 -31.25 0.96 -19.97
C ASP A 722 -30.58 0.47 -18.66
N ASP A 723 -29.49 -0.33 -18.72
CA ASP A 723 -28.87 -0.97 -17.54
C ASP A 723 -28.08 0.00 -16.64
N ILE A 724 -27.53 1.09 -17.19
CA ILE A 724 -26.87 2.15 -16.37
C ILE A 724 -27.91 2.90 -15.53
N THR A 725 -29.13 3.06 -16.04
CA THR A 725 -30.21 3.75 -15.33
C THR A 725 -30.74 2.88 -14.18
N ASP A 726 -30.84 1.57 -14.40
CA ASP A 726 -31.18 0.59 -13.36
C ASP A 726 -30.05 0.46 -12.33
N LEU A 727 -28.77 0.59 -12.71
CA LEU A 727 -27.61 0.65 -11.81
C LEU A 727 -27.65 1.88 -10.89
N ILE A 728 -28.09 3.02 -11.42
CA ILE A 728 -28.33 4.27 -10.68
C ILE A 728 -29.51 4.08 -9.71
N GLU A 729 -30.61 3.47 -10.13
CA GLU A 729 -31.76 3.21 -9.24
C GLU A 729 -31.46 2.16 -8.16
N GLU A 730 -30.70 1.10 -8.47
CA GLU A 730 -30.32 0.03 -7.53
C GLU A 730 -29.29 0.52 -6.50
N GLY A 731 -28.29 1.31 -6.93
CA GLY A 731 -27.34 2.00 -6.05
C GLY A 731 -27.99 3.08 -5.17
N LEU A 732 -29.00 3.79 -5.69
CA LEU A 732 -29.76 4.80 -4.93
C LEU A 732 -30.83 4.18 -4.01
N SER A 733 -31.37 3.00 -4.31
CA SER A 733 -32.40 2.36 -3.48
C SER A 733 -31.84 1.78 -2.17
N ASN A 734 -30.54 1.43 -2.17
CA ASN A 734 -29.83 0.90 -1.00
C ASN A 734 -29.10 1.97 -0.18
N VAL A 735 -28.95 3.18 -0.71
CA VAL A 735 -28.40 4.33 0.00
C VAL A 735 -29.53 5.29 0.32
N THR A 736 -30.02 5.29 1.56
CA THR A 736 -30.82 6.41 2.05
C THR A 736 -29.95 7.66 2.07
N VAL A 737 -29.95 8.43 0.98
CA VAL A 737 -29.36 9.75 0.89
C VAL A 737 -30.16 10.69 1.80
N SER A 738 -29.72 10.86 3.04
CA SER A 738 -30.03 12.06 3.81
C SER A 738 -28.94 13.09 3.53
N GLU A 739 -29.35 14.32 3.21
CA GLU A 739 -28.50 15.47 2.90
C GLU A 739 -27.18 15.46 3.68
N GLY A 740 -26.05 15.32 2.95
CA GLY A 740 -24.70 15.23 3.51
C GLY A 740 -23.92 13.95 3.20
N SER A 741 -24.49 12.99 2.47
CA SER A 741 -23.78 11.77 2.08
C SER A 741 -22.67 12.02 1.04
N ALA A 742 -21.51 11.40 1.28
CA ALA A 742 -20.29 11.50 0.49
C ALA A 742 -20.32 10.76 -0.86
N GLY A 743 -21.50 10.37 -1.36
CA GLY A 743 -21.65 9.94 -2.75
C GLY A 743 -21.14 11.02 -3.72
N ALA A 744 -21.22 12.29 -3.33
CA ALA A 744 -20.73 13.43 -4.12
C ALA A 744 -19.24 13.34 -4.53
N VAL A 745 -18.38 12.59 -3.81
CA VAL A 745 -16.94 12.55 -4.10
C VAL A 745 -16.56 11.44 -5.09
N GLU A 746 -17.19 10.27 -5.02
CA GLU A 746 -17.10 9.24 -6.07
C GLU A 746 -17.69 9.76 -7.38
N TRP A 747 -18.80 10.50 -7.30
CA TRP A 747 -19.36 11.23 -8.44
C TRP A 747 -18.49 12.39 -8.91
N LEU A 748 -17.63 12.97 -8.09
CA LEU A 748 -16.67 14.00 -8.49
C LEU A 748 -15.49 13.40 -9.26
N LEU A 749 -15.02 12.21 -8.89
CA LEU A 749 -14.01 11.48 -9.66
C LEU A 749 -14.59 10.97 -10.98
N LEU A 750 -15.81 10.43 -10.96
CA LEU A 750 -16.54 10.03 -12.17
C LEU A 750 -16.86 11.25 -13.04
N ALA A 751 -17.33 12.35 -12.46
CA ALA A 751 -17.61 13.59 -13.17
C ALA A 751 -16.34 14.28 -13.67
N MET A 752 -15.21 14.19 -12.97
CA MET A 752 -13.93 14.68 -13.48
C MET A 752 -13.44 13.84 -14.67
N LEU A 753 -13.67 12.53 -14.64
CA LEU A 753 -13.51 11.65 -15.80
C LEU A 753 -14.43 12.07 -16.96
N LEU A 754 -15.72 12.29 -16.68
CA LEU A 754 -16.74 12.65 -17.67
C LEU A 754 -16.55 14.09 -18.23
N ILE A 755 -16.07 15.04 -17.42
CA ILE A 755 -15.77 16.43 -17.82
C ILE A 755 -14.49 16.48 -18.67
N ALA A 756 -13.49 15.63 -18.36
CA ALA A 756 -12.29 15.48 -19.18
C ALA A 756 -12.59 14.87 -20.55
N LEU A 757 -13.55 13.95 -20.63
CA LEU A 757 -14.00 13.31 -21.87
C LEU A 757 -14.98 14.20 -22.69
N GLY A 758 -15.75 15.08 -22.04
CA GLY A 758 -16.73 15.98 -22.68
C GLY A 758 -16.18 17.25 -23.37
N GLY A 759 -14.86 17.46 -23.39
CA GLY A 759 -14.24 18.69 -23.92
C GLY A 759 -14.30 18.89 -25.44
N HIS A 760 -14.84 17.92 -26.20
CA HIS A 760 -14.65 17.86 -27.64
C HIS A 760 -15.78 18.47 -28.47
N LYS A 761 -16.25 19.71 -28.18
CA LYS A 761 -17.12 20.45 -29.13
C LYS A 761 -17.35 21.95 -28.88
N GLN A 762 -16.31 22.77 -28.80
CA GLN A 762 -16.47 24.21 -29.08
C GLN A 762 -15.38 24.81 -29.99
N ARG A 763 -15.19 24.26 -31.18
CA ARG A 763 -14.64 25.05 -32.32
C ARG A 763 -15.33 24.70 -33.62
N GLY A 764 -16.41 25.42 -33.93
CA GLY A 764 -17.13 25.21 -35.17
C GLY A 764 -18.12 26.30 -35.56
N ARG A 765 -17.83 27.59 -35.36
CA ARG A 765 -18.54 28.69 -36.04
C ARG A 765 -17.65 29.93 -36.21
N LEU A 766 -16.67 29.84 -37.11
CA LEU A 766 -16.07 31.03 -37.71
C LEU A 766 -16.97 31.52 -38.86
N LEU A 767 -17.49 32.73 -38.69
CA LEU A 767 -18.16 33.52 -39.73
C LEU A 767 -17.20 33.75 -40.93
N PRO A 768 -17.68 33.71 -42.19
CA PRO A 768 -16.83 33.93 -43.34
C PRO A 768 -16.50 35.41 -43.52
N ILE A 769 -15.26 35.81 -43.24
CA ILE A 769 -14.72 37.10 -43.65
C ILE A 769 -14.37 37.04 -45.14
N ARG A 770 -15.14 37.78 -45.95
CA ARG A 770 -14.84 38.04 -47.36
C ARG A 770 -13.60 38.93 -47.49
N CYS A 771 -12.51 38.39 -48.03
CA CYS A 771 -11.48 39.21 -48.67
C CYS A 771 -11.97 39.70 -50.03
N ARG A 772 -12.05 41.02 -50.22
CA ARG A 772 -12.09 41.65 -51.55
C ARG A 772 -10.88 42.58 -51.67
N ARG A 773 -9.99 42.25 -52.60
CA ARG A 773 -8.89 43.12 -53.08
C ARG A 773 -9.47 44.44 -53.60
N THR A 774 -8.77 45.54 -53.34
CA THR A 774 -8.30 46.48 -54.38
C THR A 774 -7.13 47.31 -53.87
N HIS A 775 -6.16 47.47 -54.75
CA HIS A 775 -5.05 48.43 -54.71
C HIS A 775 -5.54 49.90 -54.79
N ASP A 776 -4.60 50.78 -54.47
CA ASP A 776 -4.44 52.21 -54.82
C ASP A 776 -5.09 53.26 -53.91
N GLY A 777 -4.23 54.17 -53.41
CA GLY A 777 -4.58 55.40 -52.70
C GLY A 777 -3.60 55.75 -51.58
#